data_AF-A0A3G6M9M7-F1
#
_entry.id   AF-A0A3G6M9M7-F1
#
_cell.length_a   1.000
_cell.length_b   1.000
_cell.length_c   1.000
_cell.angle_alpha   90.00
_cell.angle_beta   90.00
_cell.angle_gamma   90.00
#
_symmetry.space_group_name_H-M   'P 1'
#
loop_
_entity.id
_entity.type
_entity.pdbx_description
1 polymer ?
#
loop_
_entity_poly.entity_id
_entity_poly.type
_entity_poly.pdbx_seq_one_letter_code
_entity_poly.pdbx_strand_id
1 'polypeptide(L)'
;MKKKSVLKIFTAMLCIVSAHATSRTFVVPDYRGKVLSNRIGEFTPPYSYDLDPGFVVQQNVNEKGLVVVKGNFNKPNTSGDVKLTIKYKDTQNNWVSIWCKTFAGDYEYNEELTANFELPESTLNTYDIKIELSSASAINNWQSIVWNKTVNHYKKSNYTYANCDLDENQYTILFTPKKNGTVLYNPNGTVSGVKDRVTSLNLAKKIDNNVLSLLGNATLDNSNINSPIINITNPNNLATIASSQKYIYQGSDVSPFEFSYHDPVYMFAGKFSNESFFINFSNWVLPPEEGGEQMGRGYLDFTNPNALVNRYYNLYNYINEKLGDVFANQEPVVIVISKITGLRVYKNNGQYISLTSTSNYNSQNDFGYPPLYGKQRGPGSENFSLSNTLSASLYGVGAIKNRFVRDDWNGPSRPLIDIEAEINKFINYVGIFGAPPTPECPSNCFTINSGAESDFTDWTKAPNSYIFTGKHKDKNNVEIVDDGLYIPVKKAYEMWAKGRYMQNENNVFTPIDKNGAQSTSVYWEDVNGLIKSTTIEGTGENAKIKVIVDKTKGKGNASIDFRVNNNVYWTWHVWVTDSPEEDGAEYGQGHETDLSGTSFVPKYMDRNLGATNASFLGNDWNKSGGLMYQWGRKDPFPTLVYKDGSYYEITGTAGTRRHENAGLLPSEPNSGRIPIKYRGNTQPVTQGENNNTGFDSTNGNIRYSINNPIHLITNAINDGTWFSNQQYKTPNADTNLIETWDLWSDNRKGLNSNGSTSDPIVKADSWSYELKSEFDPCPNGWRVPSQYGRNTINSDLNPYGRKNTGNVNDDNIAANSMIYPNTVSPVLDGVKVYPELGIDFRGTANRKIGIIPMNGNYEYYGPDAATSNYANKSKIVYQDQASDATLNTATYGIGGARISVFYSSPEDTSKSTTGWNAIYVNQTTKANGASAVRCMKDPNIGLLGNFNMQYVPSTETDNTDYKSWTKEANSHVVMTGEATDATAQDKVLKISLKKAYAMQKLYLSDNKQLPGGTKNTASIVWSTNPALIKSVKITGAYPNEEMEVTLAARAKGNAVVAFHKGNNGV
;
A
#
# COMPACT_ATOMS: atom_id res chain seq x y z
N MET A 1 49.36 -53.87 -25.91
CA MET A 1 49.78 -54.00 -24.50
C MET A 1 49.94 -52.61 -23.92
N LYS A 2 49.45 -52.20 -22.75
CA LYS A 2 48.30 -52.59 -21.91
C LYS A 2 48.13 -51.42 -20.91
N LYS A 3 46.90 -50.87 -20.82
CA LYS A 3 46.22 -50.21 -19.67
C LYS A 3 46.98 -49.16 -18.83
N LYS A 4 46.50 -47.92 -18.84
CA LYS A 4 45.74 -47.25 -17.74
C LYS A 4 45.52 -45.76 -18.07
N SER A 5 44.31 -45.44 -18.53
CA SER A 5 43.74 -44.09 -18.54
C SER A 5 42.26 -44.20 -18.16
N VAL A 6 41.71 -43.11 -17.64
CA VAL A 6 40.30 -42.90 -17.20
C VAL A 6 39.96 -43.36 -15.77
N LEU A 7 40.25 -42.50 -14.78
CA LEU A 7 39.43 -42.32 -13.56
C LEU A 7 39.91 -41.09 -12.76
N LYS A 8 39.52 -39.85 -13.15
CA LYS A 8 39.66 -38.66 -12.26
C LYS A 8 38.84 -37.41 -12.63
N ILE A 9 37.90 -37.49 -13.58
CA ILE A 9 37.07 -36.34 -14.00
C ILE A 9 35.57 -36.47 -13.59
N PHE A 10 35.16 -37.55 -12.91
CA PHE A 10 33.74 -37.79 -12.61
C PHE A 10 33.28 -37.54 -11.15
N THR A 11 34.09 -36.94 -10.28
CA THR A 11 33.77 -36.83 -8.84
C THR A 11 33.26 -35.45 -8.40
N ALA A 12 33.19 -34.44 -9.28
CA ALA A 12 32.73 -33.09 -8.93
C ALA A 12 31.31 -32.74 -9.42
N MET A 13 30.61 -33.64 -10.11
CA MET A 13 29.29 -33.39 -10.72
C MET A 13 28.13 -34.20 -10.10
N LEU A 14 28.36 -34.87 -8.95
CA LEU A 14 27.37 -35.73 -8.29
C LEU A 14 27.05 -35.37 -6.83
N CYS A 15 27.49 -34.20 -6.34
CA CYS A 15 27.20 -33.73 -4.98
C CYS A 15 26.07 -32.69 -4.87
N ILE A 16 25.15 -32.65 -5.84
CA ILE A 16 23.84 -32.02 -5.66
C ILE A 16 22.78 -33.04 -6.10
N VAL A 17 22.65 -34.10 -5.30
CA VAL A 17 21.45 -34.93 -5.33
C VAL A 17 20.70 -34.58 -4.06
N SER A 18 19.65 -33.77 -4.18
CA SER A 18 18.67 -33.59 -3.12
C SER A 18 18.23 -34.96 -2.65
N ALA A 19 18.33 -35.21 -1.35
CA ALA A 19 17.77 -36.41 -0.73
C ALA A 19 16.25 -36.33 -0.85
N HIS A 20 15.70 -36.76 -1.98
CA HIS A 20 14.28 -37.05 -2.10
C HIS A 20 14.01 -38.29 -1.25
N ALA A 21 13.25 -38.09 -0.17
CA ALA A 21 12.66 -39.17 0.58
C ALA A 21 11.78 -39.99 -0.38
N THR A 22 12.31 -41.13 -0.83
CA THR A 22 11.47 -42.17 -1.43
C THR A 22 10.54 -42.68 -0.35
N SER A 23 9.22 -42.45 -0.50
CA SER A 23 8.25 -43.24 0.23
C SER A 23 8.44 -44.69 -0.23
N ARG A 24 9.02 -45.52 0.63
CA ARG A 24 9.02 -46.97 0.41
C ARG A 24 7.59 -47.46 0.63
N THR A 25 6.80 -47.53 -0.43
CA THR A 25 5.61 -48.38 -0.45
C THR A 25 6.05 -49.81 -0.23
N PHE A 26 5.52 -50.46 0.81
CA PHE A 26 5.65 -51.90 1.02
C PHE A 26 5.23 -52.66 -0.24
N VAL A 27 6.11 -53.52 -0.75
CA VAL A 27 5.76 -54.52 -1.76
C VAL A 27 5.28 -55.77 -1.03
N VAL A 28 4.02 -56.16 -1.25
CA VAL A 28 3.54 -57.51 -0.91
C VAL A 28 4.23 -58.49 -1.87
N PRO A 29 4.90 -59.55 -1.39
CA PRO A 29 5.50 -60.52 -2.29
C PRO A 29 4.42 -61.40 -2.93
N ASP A 30 4.37 -61.40 -4.27
CA ASP A 30 3.64 -62.42 -5.02
C ASP A 30 4.45 -63.74 -5.04
N TYR A 31 3.72 -64.85 -4.97
CA TYR A 31 4.16 -66.23 -4.96
C TYR A 31 4.73 -66.64 -6.33
N ARG A 32 5.87 -66.09 -6.75
CA ARG A 32 6.80 -66.64 -7.77
C ARG A 32 8.01 -65.71 -7.91
N GLY A 33 9.11 -66.04 -7.24
CA GLY A 33 10.36 -65.27 -7.25
C GLY A 33 10.97 -65.06 -8.64
N LYS A 34 10.71 -63.90 -9.25
CA LYS A 34 11.52 -63.34 -10.33
C LYS A 34 11.84 -61.87 -10.05
N VAL A 35 13.13 -61.56 -9.99
CA VAL A 35 13.67 -60.22 -9.84
C VAL A 35 13.48 -59.47 -11.17
N LEU A 36 12.70 -58.38 -11.17
CA LEU A 36 12.63 -57.43 -12.28
C LEU A 36 13.72 -56.37 -12.10
N SER A 37 14.50 -56.14 -13.15
CA SER A 37 15.57 -55.15 -13.21
C SER A 37 15.03 -53.72 -13.12
N ASN A 38 15.57 -52.90 -12.21
CA ASN A 38 15.29 -51.47 -12.12
C ASN A 38 15.78 -50.74 -13.39
N ARG A 39 14.86 -50.12 -14.14
CA ARG A 39 15.19 -48.97 -14.99
C ARG A 39 15.23 -47.73 -14.09
N ILE A 40 16.38 -47.06 -14.05
CA ILE A 40 16.50 -45.72 -13.51
C ILE A 40 15.75 -44.80 -14.47
N GLY A 41 14.65 -44.19 -14.03
CA GLY A 41 13.89 -43.21 -14.81
C GLY A 41 14.74 -41.97 -15.07
N GLU A 42 14.62 -41.40 -16.27
CA GLU A 42 15.23 -40.13 -16.64
C GLU A 42 14.75 -39.01 -15.71
N PHE A 43 15.67 -38.19 -15.21
CA PHE A 43 15.35 -37.01 -14.41
C PHE A 43 14.75 -35.92 -15.31
N THR A 44 13.43 -35.74 -15.25
CA THR A 44 12.79 -34.53 -15.77
C THR A 44 13.04 -33.36 -14.81
N PRO A 45 13.62 -32.23 -15.25
CA PRO A 45 13.75 -31.05 -14.41
C PRO A 45 12.38 -30.53 -13.96
N PRO A 46 12.26 -29.96 -12.75
CA PRO A 46 10.99 -29.45 -12.25
C PRO A 46 10.49 -28.28 -13.11
N TYR A 47 9.17 -28.18 -13.25
CA TYR A 47 8.52 -27.05 -13.90
C TYR A 47 8.73 -25.79 -13.05
N SER A 48 9.13 -24.68 -13.67
CA SER A 48 9.35 -23.41 -12.98
C SER A 48 8.45 -22.29 -13.52
N TYR A 49 8.14 -21.33 -12.66
CA TYR A 49 7.34 -20.15 -12.97
C TYR A 49 7.84 -18.96 -12.14
N ASP A 50 8.21 -17.86 -12.77
CA ASP A 50 8.56 -16.64 -12.05
C ASP A 50 7.28 -15.98 -11.53
N LEU A 51 7.15 -15.87 -10.20
CA LEU A 51 5.96 -15.33 -9.54
C LEU A 51 5.79 -13.83 -9.80
N ASP A 52 6.91 -13.13 -9.99
CA ASP A 52 6.97 -11.70 -10.26
C ASP A 52 8.15 -11.34 -11.18
N PRO A 53 8.20 -10.11 -11.72
CA PRO A 53 9.33 -9.63 -12.54
C PRO A 53 10.67 -9.48 -11.77
N GLY A 54 10.74 -9.80 -10.48
CA GLY A 54 11.88 -9.52 -9.61
C GLY A 54 11.96 -8.07 -9.12
N PHE A 55 12.92 -7.82 -8.22
CA PHE A 55 13.20 -6.50 -7.65
C PHE A 55 14.70 -6.31 -7.37
N VAL A 56 15.14 -5.06 -7.29
CA VAL A 56 16.55 -4.71 -7.05
C VAL A 56 16.70 -4.11 -5.67
N VAL A 57 17.58 -4.69 -4.86
CA VAL A 57 17.96 -4.16 -3.55
C VAL A 57 19.27 -3.38 -3.67
N GLN A 58 19.30 -2.18 -3.10
CA GLN A 58 20.53 -1.38 -2.96
C GLN A 58 21.17 -1.72 -1.61
N GLN A 59 22.46 -2.02 -1.62
CA GLN A 59 23.21 -2.38 -0.42
C GLN A 59 24.56 -1.67 -0.40
N ASN A 60 25.05 -1.33 0.79
CA ASN A 60 26.40 -0.80 0.94
C ASN A 60 27.43 -1.83 0.47
N VAL A 61 28.44 -1.35 -0.25
CA VAL A 61 29.53 -2.19 -0.76
C VAL A 61 30.30 -2.80 0.41
N ASN A 62 30.64 -4.10 0.29
CA ASN A 62 31.34 -4.90 1.31
C ASN A 62 30.62 -4.95 2.67
N GLU A 63 29.31 -4.73 2.70
CA GLU A 63 28.47 -4.90 3.89
C GLU A 63 27.37 -5.92 3.56
N LYS A 64 26.86 -6.65 4.55
CA LYS A 64 25.67 -7.48 4.40
C LYS A 64 24.40 -6.65 4.59
N GLY A 65 23.27 -7.17 4.11
CA GLY A 65 21.97 -6.53 4.27
C GLY A 65 20.85 -7.54 4.47
N LEU A 66 19.94 -7.24 5.39
CA LEU A 66 18.76 -8.07 5.64
C LEU A 66 17.63 -7.64 4.73
N VAL A 67 17.08 -8.58 3.97
CA VAL A 67 15.86 -8.39 3.19
C VAL A 67 14.70 -9.10 3.89
N VAL A 68 13.59 -8.39 4.03
CA VAL A 68 12.34 -8.91 4.58
C VAL A 68 11.27 -8.77 3.51
N VAL A 69 10.75 -9.91 3.05
CA VAL A 69 9.62 -9.98 2.12
C VAL A 69 8.41 -10.47 2.90
N LYS A 70 7.37 -9.64 3.02
CA LYS A 70 6.20 -9.95 3.84
C LYS A 70 4.89 -9.57 3.16
N GLY A 71 3.90 -10.44 3.23
CA GLY A 71 2.50 -10.11 2.96
C GLY A 71 1.65 -11.33 2.65
N ASN A 72 0.41 -11.10 2.23
CA ASN A 72 -0.57 -12.18 2.09
C ASN A 72 -0.26 -13.08 0.89
N PHE A 73 -0.03 -14.36 1.16
CA PHE A 73 0.25 -15.39 0.17
C PHE A 73 -1.00 -16.24 -0.08
N ASN A 74 -1.49 -16.19 -1.31
CA ASN A 74 -2.65 -16.94 -1.78
C ASN A 74 -2.20 -18.03 -2.75
N LYS A 75 -2.44 -19.29 -2.40
CA LYS A 75 -2.21 -20.46 -3.26
C LYS A 75 -3.46 -21.36 -3.22
N PRO A 76 -4.25 -21.44 -4.31
CA PRO A 76 -5.34 -22.41 -4.40
C PRO A 76 -4.81 -23.84 -4.60
N ASN A 77 -5.70 -24.82 -4.68
CA ASN A 77 -5.31 -26.20 -5.01
C ASN A 77 -4.59 -26.27 -6.37
N THR A 78 -3.53 -27.07 -6.42
CA THR A 78 -2.68 -27.31 -7.59
C THR A 78 -2.52 -28.81 -7.80
N SER A 79 -2.17 -29.22 -9.02
CA SER A 79 -1.96 -30.63 -9.39
C SER A 79 -0.74 -31.29 -8.71
N GLY A 80 0.12 -30.49 -8.07
CA GLY A 80 1.20 -30.97 -7.23
C GLY A 80 1.75 -29.88 -6.32
N ASP A 81 2.70 -30.25 -5.48
CA ASP A 81 3.32 -29.36 -4.49
C ASP A 81 4.06 -28.20 -5.17
N VAL A 82 4.04 -27.04 -4.51
CA VAL A 82 4.66 -25.81 -5.00
C VAL A 82 5.80 -25.42 -4.06
N LYS A 83 7.02 -25.39 -4.58
CA LYS A 83 8.19 -24.84 -3.88
C LYS A 83 8.41 -23.39 -4.29
N LEU A 84 8.20 -22.47 -3.35
CA LEU A 84 8.53 -21.05 -3.49
C LEU A 84 10.00 -20.84 -3.12
N THR A 85 10.78 -20.26 -4.03
CA THR A 85 12.22 -20.03 -3.86
C THR A 85 12.55 -18.57 -4.18
N ILE A 86 13.26 -17.90 -3.26
CA ILE A 86 13.82 -16.58 -3.50
C ILE A 86 15.28 -16.75 -3.92
N LYS A 87 15.65 -16.10 -5.02
CA LYS A 87 16.99 -16.16 -5.61
C LYS A 87 17.56 -14.77 -5.80
N TYR A 88 18.87 -14.63 -5.66
CA TYR A 88 19.61 -13.42 -6.03
C TYR A 88 20.66 -13.74 -7.10
N LYS A 89 21.10 -12.73 -7.86
CA LYS A 89 22.24 -12.88 -8.76
C LYS A 89 23.57 -12.68 -8.04
N ASP A 90 24.47 -13.64 -8.16
CA ASP A 90 25.85 -13.51 -7.66
C ASP A 90 26.72 -12.61 -8.57
N THR A 91 27.98 -12.40 -8.18
CA THR A 91 28.95 -11.59 -8.93
C THR A 91 29.33 -12.18 -10.29
N GLN A 92 28.99 -13.44 -10.53
CA GLN A 92 29.14 -14.14 -11.81
C GLN A 92 27.83 -14.17 -12.63
N ASN A 93 26.81 -13.42 -12.20
CA ASN A 93 25.48 -13.31 -12.84
C ASN A 93 24.69 -14.64 -12.85
N ASN A 94 24.96 -15.55 -11.90
CA ASN A 94 24.18 -16.77 -11.70
C ASN A 94 23.10 -16.58 -10.63
N TRP A 95 21.94 -17.23 -10.81
CA TRP A 95 20.88 -17.24 -9.81
C TRP A 95 21.18 -18.23 -8.68
N VAL A 96 21.31 -17.71 -7.46
CA VAL A 96 21.59 -18.48 -6.24
C VAL A 96 20.39 -18.41 -5.30
N SER A 97 19.90 -19.56 -4.84
CA SER A 97 18.80 -19.65 -3.88
C SER A 97 19.23 -19.20 -2.49
N ILE A 98 18.43 -18.34 -1.87
CA ILE A 98 18.73 -17.77 -0.54
C ILE A 98 17.64 -18.03 0.49
N TRP A 99 16.42 -18.33 0.05
CA TRP A 99 15.29 -18.71 0.90
C TRP A 99 14.34 -19.62 0.12
N CYS A 100 13.69 -20.58 0.79
CA CYS A 100 12.63 -21.37 0.17
C CYS A 100 11.60 -21.91 1.18
N LYS A 101 10.37 -22.19 0.69
CA LYS A 101 9.30 -22.91 1.41
C LYS A 101 8.50 -23.76 0.42
N THR A 102 8.15 -24.98 0.81
CA THR A 102 7.28 -25.87 0.02
C THR A 102 5.86 -25.82 0.58
N PHE A 103 4.88 -25.81 -0.30
CA PHE A 103 3.44 -25.79 -0.02
C PHE A 103 2.79 -27.00 -0.68
N ALA A 104 1.91 -27.68 0.04
CA ALA A 104 1.23 -28.86 -0.49
C ALA A 104 0.29 -28.51 -1.65
N GLY A 105 0.23 -29.38 -2.65
CA GLY A 105 -0.56 -29.16 -3.85
C GLY A 105 -2.06 -29.18 -3.58
N ASP A 106 -2.51 -30.16 -2.82
CA ASP A 106 -3.90 -30.45 -2.44
C ASP A 106 -4.42 -29.62 -1.25
N TYR A 107 -3.72 -28.54 -0.92
CA TYR A 107 -4.09 -27.64 0.17
C TYR A 107 -4.11 -26.18 -0.28
N GLU A 108 -5.13 -25.47 0.18
CA GLU A 108 -5.31 -24.03 -0.05
C GLU A 108 -4.59 -23.23 1.04
N TYR A 109 -3.78 -22.26 0.64
CA TYR A 109 -3.11 -21.33 1.54
C TYR A 109 -3.62 -19.91 1.28
N ASN A 110 -4.03 -19.22 2.33
CA ASN A 110 -4.35 -17.80 2.35
C ASN A 110 -3.88 -17.26 3.70
N GLU A 111 -2.59 -16.98 3.78
CA GLU A 111 -1.91 -16.64 5.03
C GLU A 111 -0.85 -15.56 4.82
N GLU A 112 -0.59 -14.78 5.86
CA GLU A 112 0.57 -13.89 5.90
C GLU A 112 1.86 -14.71 5.84
N LEU A 113 2.61 -14.57 4.74
CA LEU A 113 3.90 -15.20 4.55
C LEU A 113 5.02 -14.17 4.75
N THR A 114 6.01 -14.53 5.56
CA THR A 114 7.24 -13.73 5.76
C THR A 114 8.46 -14.56 5.37
N ALA A 115 9.29 -14.01 4.49
CA ALA A 115 10.61 -14.52 4.16
C ALA A 115 11.68 -13.51 4.60
N ASN A 116 12.60 -13.96 5.45
CA ASN A 116 13.73 -13.17 5.93
C ASN A 116 15.03 -13.82 5.43
N PHE A 117 15.90 -13.04 4.80
CA PHE A 117 17.19 -13.53 4.32
C PHE A 117 18.24 -12.42 4.28
N GLU A 118 19.48 -12.78 4.58
CA GLU A 118 20.61 -11.84 4.55
C GLU A 118 21.37 -12.00 3.23
N LEU A 119 21.42 -10.94 2.43
CA LEU A 119 22.26 -10.87 1.24
C LEU A 119 23.74 -10.83 1.65
N PRO A 120 24.63 -11.49 0.88
CA PRO A 120 26.05 -11.53 1.19
C PRO A 120 26.72 -10.16 1.02
N GLU A 121 27.99 -10.07 1.39
CA GLU A 121 28.83 -8.92 1.04
C GLU A 121 29.17 -8.97 -0.46
N SER A 122 29.17 -7.82 -1.13
CA SER A 122 29.55 -7.71 -2.54
C SER A 122 30.29 -6.41 -2.82
N THR A 123 31.13 -6.44 -3.85
CA THR A 123 31.77 -5.25 -4.42
C THR A 123 30.80 -4.40 -5.24
N LEU A 124 29.65 -4.95 -5.62
CA LEU A 124 28.53 -4.24 -6.23
C LEU A 124 27.61 -3.68 -5.14
N ASN A 125 27.01 -2.53 -5.41
CA ASN A 125 26.04 -1.89 -4.52
C ASN A 125 24.58 -2.32 -4.78
N THR A 126 24.36 -3.29 -5.66
CA THR A 126 23.02 -3.74 -6.07
C THR A 126 22.91 -5.25 -6.14
N TYR A 127 21.74 -5.77 -5.78
CA TYR A 127 21.34 -7.16 -5.95
C TYR A 127 20.06 -7.28 -6.75
N ASP A 128 20.09 -7.99 -7.87
CA ASP A 128 18.88 -8.46 -8.55
C ASP A 128 18.32 -9.67 -7.81
N ILE A 129 17.04 -9.62 -7.45
CA ILE A 129 16.33 -10.66 -6.71
C ILE A 129 15.09 -11.05 -7.49
N LYS A 130 14.75 -12.35 -7.50
CA LYS A 130 13.50 -12.86 -8.06
C LYS A 130 12.85 -13.90 -7.16
N ILE A 131 11.55 -14.08 -7.33
CA ILE A 131 10.78 -15.12 -6.66
C ILE A 131 10.30 -16.13 -7.71
N GLU A 132 10.72 -17.37 -7.55
CA GLU A 132 10.45 -18.47 -8.47
C GLU A 132 9.62 -19.53 -7.76
N LEU A 133 8.53 -19.96 -8.40
CA LEU A 133 7.80 -21.16 -8.03
C LEU A 133 8.34 -22.35 -8.83
N SER A 134 8.36 -23.52 -8.22
CA SER A 134 8.69 -24.76 -8.91
C SER A 134 7.84 -25.94 -8.43
N SER A 135 7.61 -26.93 -9.30
CA SER A 135 6.91 -28.16 -8.94
C SER A 135 7.49 -29.36 -9.70
N ALA A 136 7.46 -30.52 -9.05
CA ALA A 136 7.73 -31.80 -9.70
C ALA A 136 6.59 -32.23 -10.64
N SER A 137 5.39 -31.65 -10.47
CA SER A 137 4.22 -31.91 -11.32
C SER A 137 3.98 -30.76 -12.29
N ALA A 138 3.37 -31.05 -13.44
CA ALA A 138 2.93 -30.02 -14.37
C ALA A 138 1.72 -29.28 -13.77
N ILE A 139 1.91 -28.02 -13.37
CA ILE A 139 0.86 -27.14 -12.85
C ILE A 139 0.39 -26.21 -13.97
N ASN A 140 -0.92 -26.12 -14.17
CA ASN A 140 -1.51 -25.33 -15.26
C ASN A 140 -2.05 -23.97 -14.79
N ASN A 141 -2.23 -23.79 -13.48
CA ASN A 141 -2.83 -22.61 -12.86
C ASN A 141 -1.82 -21.76 -12.06
N TRP A 142 -0.55 -21.70 -12.47
CA TRP A 142 0.48 -20.88 -11.81
C TRP A 142 0.06 -19.44 -11.53
N GLN A 143 -0.66 -18.84 -12.49
CA GLN A 143 -1.14 -17.45 -12.44
C GLN A 143 -2.13 -17.18 -11.29
N SER A 144 -2.72 -18.24 -10.73
CA SER A 144 -3.64 -18.12 -9.57
C SER A 144 -2.90 -18.06 -8.22
N ILE A 145 -1.59 -18.28 -8.21
CA ILE A 145 -0.76 -18.15 -7.01
C ILE A 145 -0.26 -16.70 -6.95
N VAL A 146 -0.58 -15.99 -5.87
CA VAL A 146 -0.29 -14.56 -5.72
C VAL A 146 0.35 -14.30 -4.36
N TRP A 147 1.36 -13.43 -4.33
CA TRP A 147 1.93 -12.91 -3.09
C TRP A 147 1.87 -11.39 -3.05
N ASN A 148 0.90 -10.85 -2.32
CA ASN A 148 0.70 -9.43 -2.09
C ASN A 148 1.69 -8.93 -1.04
N LYS A 149 2.94 -8.74 -1.46
CA LYS A 149 4.08 -8.53 -0.58
C LYS A 149 4.60 -7.10 -0.59
N THR A 150 5.18 -6.72 0.53
CA THR A 150 6.11 -5.60 0.69
C THR A 150 7.53 -6.15 0.79
N VAL A 151 8.50 -5.35 0.35
CA VAL A 151 9.92 -5.66 0.46
C VAL A 151 10.56 -4.56 1.30
N ASN A 152 11.33 -4.98 2.30
CA ASN A 152 12.14 -4.08 3.10
C ASN A 152 13.60 -4.54 3.06
N HIS A 153 14.51 -3.58 3.17
CA HIS A 153 15.93 -3.85 3.29
C HIS A 153 16.48 -3.07 4.49
N TYR A 154 17.39 -3.69 5.23
CA TYR A 154 18.00 -3.13 6.43
C TYR A 154 19.52 -3.35 6.37
N LYS A 155 20.27 -2.28 6.62
CA LYS A 155 21.74 -2.29 6.73
C LYS A 155 22.22 -3.16 7.88
N LYS A 156 23.50 -3.57 7.91
CA LYS A 156 24.03 -4.46 8.94
C LYS A 156 23.87 -3.92 10.36
N SER A 157 23.95 -2.60 10.53
CA SER A 157 23.73 -1.92 11.82
C SER A 157 22.29 -2.01 12.34
N ASN A 158 21.33 -2.36 11.48
CA ASN A 158 19.90 -2.26 11.77
C ASN A 158 19.27 -3.59 12.20
N TYR A 159 20.03 -4.68 12.23
CA TYR A 159 19.53 -5.99 12.67
C TYR A 159 20.61 -6.80 13.38
N THR A 160 20.17 -7.81 14.13
CA THR A 160 21.03 -8.77 14.82
C THR A 160 20.61 -10.20 14.49
N TYR A 161 21.55 -11.13 14.56
CA TYR A 161 21.23 -12.55 14.46
C TYR A 161 20.43 -12.97 15.70
N ALA A 162 19.34 -13.70 15.47
CA ALA A 162 18.45 -14.19 16.49
C ALA A 162 18.36 -15.71 16.45
N ASN A 163 17.99 -16.30 17.58
CA ASN A 163 17.50 -17.67 17.60
C ASN A 163 16.10 -17.68 16.98
N CYS A 164 15.85 -18.61 16.06
CA CYS A 164 14.51 -18.79 15.49
C CYS A 164 13.52 -19.12 16.61
N ASP A 165 12.57 -18.23 16.92
CA ASP A 165 11.49 -18.48 17.88
C ASP A 165 10.34 -19.27 17.22
N LEU A 166 9.46 -19.86 18.04
CA LEU A 166 8.24 -20.51 17.60
C LEU A 166 7.10 -19.51 17.48
N ASP A 167 6.29 -19.61 16.42
CA ASP A 167 5.08 -18.82 16.23
C ASP A 167 3.94 -19.41 17.06
N GLU A 168 3.51 -18.72 18.13
CA GLU A 168 2.45 -19.18 19.02
C GLU A 168 1.10 -19.42 18.31
N ASN A 169 0.87 -18.84 17.13
CA ASN A 169 -0.36 -19.06 16.37
C ASN A 169 -0.45 -20.50 15.81
N GLN A 170 0.67 -21.23 15.72
CA GLN A 170 0.71 -22.61 15.27
C GLN A 170 0.33 -23.62 16.35
N TYR A 171 0.19 -23.22 17.63
CA TYR A 171 0.09 -24.13 18.77
C TYR A 171 -1.23 -23.96 19.56
N THR A 172 -1.71 -25.05 20.18
CA THR A 172 -2.83 -25.01 21.16
C THR A 172 -2.33 -24.90 22.60
N ILE A 173 -1.16 -25.48 22.90
CA ILE A 173 -0.39 -25.28 24.14
C ILE A 173 1.11 -25.25 23.81
N LEU A 174 1.88 -24.45 24.54
CA LEU A 174 3.33 -24.39 24.37
C LEU A 174 4.05 -24.04 25.69
N PHE A 175 4.54 -25.08 26.38
CA PHE A 175 5.32 -24.98 27.61
C PHE A 175 6.80 -25.16 27.30
N THR A 176 7.58 -24.07 27.32
CA THR A 176 9.03 -24.13 27.07
C THR A 176 9.79 -23.22 28.06
N PRO A 177 10.87 -23.68 28.70
CA PRO A 177 11.68 -22.87 29.61
C PRO A 177 12.60 -21.87 28.89
N LYS A 178 12.68 -21.91 27.55
CA LYS A 178 13.63 -21.13 26.76
C LYS A 178 13.29 -19.66 26.59
N LYS A 179 12.01 -19.31 26.50
CA LYS A 179 11.57 -17.91 26.34
C LYS A 179 11.65 -17.19 27.67
N ASN A 180 12.26 -16.01 27.69
CA ASN A 180 12.41 -15.25 28.92
C ASN A 180 11.03 -14.95 29.54
N GLY A 181 10.91 -15.09 30.86
CA GLY A 181 9.66 -14.85 31.60
C GLY A 181 8.64 -15.99 31.63
N THR A 182 8.93 -17.17 31.04
CA THR A 182 8.03 -18.32 31.10
C THR A 182 8.21 -19.21 32.33
N VAL A 183 9.42 -19.26 32.90
CA VAL A 183 9.71 -20.09 34.08
C VAL A 183 9.27 -19.38 35.36
N LEU A 184 8.53 -20.09 36.20
CA LEU A 184 8.07 -19.63 37.51
C LEU A 184 8.91 -20.28 38.61
N TYR A 185 9.22 -19.52 39.67
CA TYR A 185 10.04 -19.97 40.78
C TYR A 185 9.26 -19.90 42.10
N ASN A 186 9.52 -20.87 42.97
CA ASN A 186 9.17 -20.80 44.38
C ASN A 186 10.11 -19.82 45.12
N PRO A 187 9.73 -19.33 46.31
CA PRO A 187 10.59 -18.46 47.13
C PRO A 187 11.97 -19.05 47.47
N ASN A 188 12.10 -20.39 47.45
CA ASN A 188 13.35 -21.11 47.72
C ASN A 188 14.23 -21.31 46.46
N GLY A 189 13.87 -20.72 45.32
CA GLY A 189 14.63 -20.81 44.06
C GLY A 189 14.39 -22.07 43.23
N THR A 190 13.58 -23.02 43.70
CA THR A 190 13.13 -24.16 42.88
C THR A 190 12.10 -23.73 41.84
N VAL A 191 11.98 -24.47 40.74
CA VAL A 191 11.02 -24.16 39.68
C VAL A 191 9.63 -24.63 40.10
N SER A 192 8.65 -23.72 40.12
CA SER A 192 7.26 -24.02 40.47
C SER A 192 6.39 -24.34 39.25
N GLY A 193 6.78 -23.86 38.07
CA GLY A 193 6.04 -24.12 36.83
C GLY A 193 6.60 -23.46 35.59
N VAL A 194 5.98 -23.76 34.45
CA VAL A 194 6.24 -23.12 33.15
C VAL A 194 4.93 -22.57 32.60
N LYS A 195 4.88 -21.28 32.30
CA LYS A 195 3.70 -20.64 31.68
C LYS A 195 3.47 -21.17 30.28
N ASP A 196 2.21 -21.35 29.93
CA ASP A 196 1.77 -21.53 28.55
C ASP A 196 2.06 -20.25 27.77
N ARG A 197 2.74 -20.37 26.62
CA ARG A 197 2.96 -19.23 25.73
C ARG A 197 1.74 -18.90 24.88
N VAL A 198 0.82 -19.87 24.71
CA VAL A 198 -0.39 -19.68 23.91
C VAL A 198 -1.47 -19.04 24.77
N THR A 199 -1.93 -17.86 24.35
CA THR A 199 -2.93 -17.06 25.06
C THR A 199 -4.18 -16.86 24.21
N SER A 200 -5.19 -16.20 24.76
CA SER A 200 -6.41 -15.74 24.08
C SER A 200 -6.14 -14.87 22.84
N LEU A 201 -4.98 -14.20 22.78
CA LEU A 201 -4.52 -13.45 21.60
C LEU A 201 -4.16 -14.36 20.42
N ASN A 202 -3.72 -15.59 20.69
CA ASN A 202 -3.28 -16.56 19.66
C ASN A 202 -4.38 -17.58 19.33
N LEU A 203 -5.26 -17.84 20.29
CA LEU A 203 -6.34 -18.80 20.17
C LEU A 203 -7.55 -18.27 20.94
N ALA A 204 -8.56 -17.78 20.21
CA ALA A 204 -9.74 -17.18 20.82
C ALA A 204 -10.36 -18.09 21.89
N LYS A 205 -10.83 -17.49 22.98
CA LYS A 205 -11.39 -18.17 24.16
C LYS A 205 -10.41 -19.03 24.97
N LYS A 206 -9.13 -19.14 24.61
CA LYS A 206 -8.11 -19.78 25.46
C LYS A 206 -7.95 -18.99 26.77
N ILE A 207 -7.71 -19.68 27.89
CA ILE A 207 -7.32 -19.03 29.16
C ILE A 207 -5.84 -18.62 29.13
N ASP A 208 -5.53 -17.44 29.65
CA ASP A 208 -4.19 -16.83 29.58
C ASP A 208 -3.24 -17.31 30.68
N ASN A 209 -3.80 -17.85 31.77
CA ASN A 209 -3.09 -18.16 33.01
C ASN A 209 -2.80 -19.67 33.16
N ASN A 210 -2.80 -20.42 32.04
CA ASN A 210 -2.45 -21.84 32.04
C ASN A 210 -0.95 -22.04 32.37
N VAL A 211 -0.65 -22.96 33.27
CA VAL A 211 0.71 -23.23 33.75
C VAL A 211 0.91 -24.73 33.83
N LEU A 212 2.06 -25.22 33.37
CA LEU A 212 2.57 -26.54 33.69
C LEU A 212 3.21 -26.48 35.08
N SER A 213 2.46 -26.88 36.11
CA SER A 213 2.92 -26.91 37.50
C SER A 213 3.87 -28.08 37.73
N LEU A 214 4.97 -27.83 38.45
CA LEU A 214 5.93 -28.86 38.84
C LEU A 214 5.71 -29.21 40.31
N LEU A 215 5.35 -30.47 40.55
CA LEU A 215 4.98 -30.99 41.85
C LEU A 215 6.14 -31.73 42.52
N GLY A 216 7.07 -32.29 41.73
CA GLY A 216 8.34 -32.83 42.21
C GLY A 216 9.39 -31.74 42.51
N ASN A 217 10.54 -32.15 43.02
CA ASN A 217 11.66 -31.24 43.25
C ASN A 217 12.29 -30.85 41.91
N ALA A 218 11.99 -29.64 41.43
CA ALA A 218 12.38 -29.18 40.11
C ALA A 218 13.42 -28.04 40.13
N THR A 219 14.41 -28.14 39.23
CA THR A 219 15.45 -27.11 39.01
C THR A 219 15.59 -26.79 37.53
N LEU A 220 15.91 -25.54 37.21
CA LEU A 220 16.26 -25.13 35.85
C LEU A 220 17.78 -25.24 35.66
N ASP A 221 18.21 -26.06 34.71
CA ASP A 221 19.56 -26.01 34.17
C ASP A 221 19.52 -25.18 32.88
N ASN A 222 20.15 -24.00 32.96
CA ASN A 222 20.30 -23.06 31.84
C ASN A 222 21.78 -22.81 31.52
N SER A 223 22.66 -23.77 31.82
CA SER A 223 24.09 -23.69 31.47
C SER A 223 24.31 -23.60 29.95
N ASN A 224 23.40 -24.22 29.17
CA ASN A 224 23.27 -24.02 27.74
C ASN A 224 22.01 -23.21 27.42
N ILE A 225 22.17 -21.92 27.13
CA ILE A 225 21.06 -21.00 26.80
C ILE A 225 20.25 -21.43 25.56
N ASN A 226 20.82 -22.25 24.68
CA ASN A 226 20.12 -22.76 23.51
C ASN A 226 19.30 -24.01 23.79
N SER A 227 19.47 -24.63 24.96
CA SER A 227 18.82 -25.89 25.36
C SER A 227 18.54 -25.92 26.88
N PRO A 228 17.79 -24.93 27.43
CA PRO A 228 17.43 -24.95 28.84
C PRO A 228 16.53 -26.14 29.14
N ILE A 229 16.76 -26.77 30.29
CA ILE A 229 16.09 -27.99 30.68
C ILE A 229 15.63 -27.90 32.13
N ILE A 230 14.42 -28.37 32.40
CA ILE A 230 13.90 -28.51 33.75
C ILE A 230 14.14 -29.95 34.21
N ASN A 231 14.94 -30.13 35.26
CA ASN A 231 15.17 -31.42 35.88
C ASN A 231 14.21 -31.61 37.04
N ILE A 232 13.48 -32.73 37.07
CA ILE A 232 12.48 -33.04 38.08
C ILE A 232 12.86 -34.35 38.76
N THR A 233 13.04 -34.31 40.08
CA THR A 233 13.27 -35.49 40.92
C THR A 233 12.07 -35.75 41.82
N ASN A 234 11.74 -37.02 42.05
CA ASN A 234 10.59 -37.45 42.85
C ASN A 234 11.01 -38.19 44.13
N PRO A 235 11.74 -37.56 45.06
CA PRO A 235 12.24 -38.23 46.26
C PRO A 235 11.12 -38.68 47.21
N ASN A 236 9.93 -38.08 47.09
CA ASN A 236 8.77 -38.34 47.94
C ASN A 236 7.78 -39.33 47.31
N ASN A 237 8.13 -39.96 46.18
CA ASN A 237 7.29 -40.92 45.46
C ASN A 237 5.87 -40.40 45.18
N LEU A 238 5.76 -39.12 44.79
CA LEU A 238 4.51 -38.49 44.39
C LEU A 238 3.92 -39.23 43.18
N ALA A 239 2.60 -39.39 43.17
CA ALA A 239 1.90 -40.00 42.03
C ALA A 239 2.16 -39.22 40.74
N THR A 240 2.03 -37.88 40.78
CA THR A 240 2.23 -36.97 39.64
C THR A 240 3.33 -35.98 39.96
N ILE A 241 4.28 -35.80 39.05
CA ILE A 241 5.45 -34.93 39.25
C ILE A 241 5.37 -33.62 38.46
N ALA A 242 4.54 -33.58 37.42
CA ALA A 242 4.20 -32.36 36.66
C ALA A 242 2.77 -32.46 36.13
N SER A 243 2.02 -31.36 36.14
CA SER A 243 0.65 -31.31 35.60
C SER A 243 0.27 -29.89 35.17
N SER A 244 -0.45 -29.77 34.05
CA SER A 244 -1.11 -28.53 33.65
C SER A 244 -2.60 -28.53 34.04
N GLN A 245 -3.23 -27.37 33.92
CA GLN A 245 -4.68 -27.25 34.03
C GLN A 245 -5.39 -28.06 32.92
N LYS A 246 -6.58 -28.55 33.24
CA LYS A 246 -7.57 -29.04 32.27
C LYS A 246 -8.55 -27.91 31.94
N TYR A 247 -9.31 -28.07 30.87
CA TYR A 247 -10.38 -27.15 30.44
C TYR A 247 -9.86 -25.74 30.20
N ILE A 248 -8.94 -25.67 29.23
CA ILE A 248 -8.19 -24.44 28.92
C ILE A 248 -8.98 -23.43 28.06
N TYR A 249 -10.26 -23.67 27.78
CA TYR A 249 -11.12 -22.77 26.98
C TYR A 249 -12.27 -22.21 27.82
N GLN A 250 -12.53 -20.91 27.70
CA GLN A 250 -13.63 -20.19 28.35
C GLN A 250 -14.98 -20.73 27.86
N GLY A 251 -15.86 -21.11 28.79
CA GLY A 251 -17.18 -21.68 28.48
C GLY A 251 -17.17 -23.17 28.11
N SER A 252 -16.02 -23.85 28.21
CA SER A 252 -15.91 -25.29 27.88
C SER A 252 -16.65 -26.24 28.84
N ASP A 253 -17.09 -25.75 30.00
CA ASP A 253 -17.81 -26.54 31.01
C ASP A 253 -19.25 -26.92 30.58
N VAL A 254 -19.80 -26.31 29.52
CA VAL A 254 -21.21 -26.47 29.13
C VAL A 254 -21.46 -27.08 27.74
N SER A 255 -20.46 -27.16 26.85
CA SER A 255 -20.58 -27.93 25.59
C SER A 255 -19.21 -28.23 24.97
N PRO A 256 -18.77 -29.50 24.93
CA PRO A 256 -17.54 -29.86 24.23
C PRO A 256 -17.64 -29.62 22.71
N PHE A 257 -18.85 -29.54 22.16
CA PHE A 257 -19.09 -29.41 20.72
C PHE A 257 -18.91 -27.98 20.20
N GLU A 258 -18.70 -26.98 21.07
CA GLU A 258 -18.46 -25.61 20.60
C GLU A 258 -16.97 -25.33 20.33
N PHE A 259 -16.06 -26.18 20.82
CA PHE A 259 -14.61 -25.88 20.88
C PHE A 259 -13.69 -27.01 20.38
N SER A 260 -14.16 -28.26 20.27
CA SER A 260 -13.30 -29.47 20.14
C SER A 260 -13.05 -29.96 18.72
N TYR A 261 -12.35 -29.18 17.90
CA TYR A 261 -12.34 -29.43 16.46
C TYR A 261 -10.98 -29.60 15.79
N HIS A 262 -9.92 -29.63 16.58
CA HIS A 262 -8.57 -29.86 16.09
C HIS A 262 -8.08 -31.14 16.75
N ASP A 263 -7.61 -32.10 15.97
CA ASP A 263 -6.88 -33.26 16.48
C ASP A 263 -5.39 -32.86 16.49
N PRO A 264 -4.89 -32.26 17.59
CA PRO A 264 -3.60 -31.58 17.56
C PRO A 264 -2.45 -32.59 17.49
N VAL A 265 -1.28 -32.10 17.11
CA VAL A 265 -0.05 -32.91 17.10
C VAL A 265 0.71 -32.68 18.39
N TYR A 266 0.60 -33.62 19.33
CA TYR A 266 1.27 -33.53 20.62
C TYR A 266 2.75 -33.85 20.50
N MET A 267 3.57 -33.08 21.20
CA MET A 267 5.02 -33.21 21.23
C MET A 267 5.54 -33.09 22.66
N PHE A 268 6.26 -34.10 23.11
CA PHE A 268 6.86 -34.16 24.45
C PHE A 268 8.38 -34.29 24.30
N ALA A 269 9.11 -33.20 24.52
CA ALA A 269 10.58 -33.17 24.44
C ALA A 269 11.17 -33.28 25.85
N GLY A 270 11.89 -34.37 26.11
CA GLY A 270 12.38 -34.66 27.46
C GLY A 270 13.34 -35.83 27.55
N LYS A 271 13.77 -36.11 28.79
CA LYS A 271 14.46 -37.33 29.20
C LYS A 271 13.50 -38.09 30.10
N PHE A 272 13.11 -39.29 29.69
CA PHE A 272 12.10 -40.10 30.37
C PHE A 272 12.72 -41.40 30.89
N SER A 273 12.09 -42.00 31.91
CA SER A 273 12.49 -43.33 32.38
C SER A 273 12.12 -44.39 31.35
N ASN A 274 12.98 -45.38 31.12
CA ASN A 274 12.60 -46.55 30.32
C ASN A 274 12.04 -47.70 31.18
N GLU A 275 11.90 -47.49 32.49
CA GLU A 275 11.37 -48.46 33.45
C GLU A 275 9.85 -48.31 33.63
N SER A 276 9.37 -47.07 33.77
CA SER A 276 7.94 -46.75 33.91
C SER A 276 7.70 -45.25 33.82
N PHE A 277 6.65 -44.85 33.12
CA PHE A 277 5.99 -43.54 33.26
C PHE A 277 4.59 -43.55 32.66
N PHE A 278 3.81 -42.53 33.00
CA PHE A 278 2.49 -42.30 32.42
C PHE A 278 2.37 -40.83 32.00
N ILE A 279 1.89 -40.59 30.77
CA ILE A 279 1.61 -39.25 30.24
C ILE A 279 0.13 -39.14 29.91
N ASN A 280 -0.57 -38.23 30.58
CA ASN A 280 -1.88 -37.76 30.13
C ASN A 280 -1.69 -36.49 29.29
N PHE A 281 -2.34 -36.38 28.15
CA PHE A 281 -2.17 -35.21 27.28
C PHE A 281 -3.47 -34.62 26.71
N SER A 282 -4.60 -35.27 26.98
CA SER A 282 -5.90 -34.74 26.61
C SER A 282 -7.01 -35.21 27.53
N ASN A 283 -8.01 -34.35 27.71
CA ASN A 283 -9.16 -34.61 28.55
C ASN A 283 -10.43 -34.08 27.90
N TRP A 284 -11.42 -34.95 27.69
CA TRP A 284 -12.77 -34.58 27.26
C TRP A 284 -13.74 -34.61 28.45
N VAL A 285 -14.54 -33.54 28.66
CA VAL A 285 -15.65 -33.57 29.64
C VAL A 285 -16.81 -34.32 29.01
N LEU A 286 -17.29 -35.36 29.67
CA LEU A 286 -18.61 -35.93 29.41
C LEU A 286 -19.47 -35.81 30.66
N PRO A 287 -20.80 -35.65 30.51
CA PRO A 287 -21.73 -35.78 31.62
C PRO A 287 -21.46 -37.08 32.40
N PRO A 288 -21.62 -37.10 33.73
CA PRO A 288 -21.44 -38.32 34.54
C PRO A 288 -22.24 -39.53 34.00
N GLU A 289 -23.42 -39.25 33.42
CA GLU A 289 -24.34 -40.22 32.82
C GLU A 289 -23.79 -40.88 31.54
N GLU A 290 -22.82 -40.26 30.88
CA GLU A 290 -22.14 -40.75 29.66
C GLU A 290 -20.74 -41.31 29.95
N GLY A 291 -20.46 -41.66 31.22
CA GLY A 291 -19.20 -42.25 31.66
C GLY A 291 -18.17 -41.26 32.21
N GLY A 292 -18.52 -39.97 32.28
CA GLY A 292 -17.73 -38.92 32.96
C GLY A 292 -16.32 -38.69 32.40
N GLU A 293 -15.48 -37.99 33.17
CA GLU A 293 -14.11 -37.61 32.81
C GLU A 293 -13.21 -38.82 32.44
N GLN A 294 -13.49 -40.01 32.99
CA GLN A 294 -12.67 -41.19 32.78
C GLN A 294 -12.71 -41.72 31.34
N MET A 295 -13.81 -41.49 30.61
CA MET A 295 -14.00 -41.97 29.24
C MET A 295 -13.40 -41.05 28.19
N GLY A 296 -13.08 -39.79 28.55
CA GLY A 296 -12.63 -38.75 27.62
C GLY A 296 -11.12 -38.57 27.45
N ARG A 297 -10.28 -39.35 28.14
CA ARG A 297 -8.84 -39.10 28.24
C ARG A 297 -8.05 -39.66 27.06
N GLY A 298 -7.03 -38.92 26.63
CA GLY A 298 -5.97 -39.43 25.75
C GLY A 298 -4.64 -39.46 26.48
N TYR A 299 -4.01 -40.64 26.54
CA TYR A 299 -2.81 -40.87 27.34
C TYR A 299 -1.87 -41.94 26.75
N LEU A 300 -0.63 -41.94 27.24
CA LEU A 300 0.37 -43.01 27.12
C LEU A 300 0.54 -43.66 28.50
N ASP A 301 0.20 -44.93 28.60
CA ASP A 301 0.40 -45.74 29.80
C ASP A 301 1.56 -46.70 29.56
N PHE A 302 2.75 -46.24 29.94
CA PHE A 302 3.99 -46.99 29.84
C PHE A 302 4.47 -47.43 31.23
N THR A 303 3.54 -47.63 32.16
CA THR A 303 3.85 -48.11 33.52
C THR A 303 4.30 -49.57 33.53
N ASN A 304 3.87 -50.35 32.53
CA ASN A 304 4.43 -51.66 32.22
C ASN A 304 5.36 -51.55 31.00
N PRO A 305 6.69 -51.58 31.17
CA PRO A 305 7.64 -51.35 30.08
C PRO A 305 7.62 -52.45 29.00
N ASN A 306 6.94 -53.58 29.25
CA ASN A 306 6.79 -54.70 28.32
C ASN A 306 5.42 -54.77 27.63
N ALA A 307 4.48 -53.90 27.99
CA ALA A 307 3.12 -53.89 27.44
C ALA A 307 2.60 -52.44 27.39
N LEU A 308 3.05 -51.71 26.38
CA LEU A 308 2.77 -50.28 26.23
C LEU A 308 1.36 -50.07 25.68
N VAL A 309 0.64 -49.12 26.26
CA VAL A 309 -0.73 -48.80 25.85
C VAL A 309 -0.86 -47.32 25.56
N ASN A 310 -1.47 -46.98 24.43
CA ASN A 310 -2.03 -45.66 24.20
C ASN A 310 -3.55 -45.76 24.23
N ARG A 311 -4.22 -44.72 24.76
CA ARG A 311 -5.67 -44.62 24.71
C ARG A 311 -6.10 -43.30 24.11
N TYR A 312 -7.18 -43.33 23.33
CA TYR A 312 -7.99 -42.17 22.95
C TYR A 312 -9.46 -42.55 23.10
N TYR A 313 -10.19 -41.89 24.01
CA TYR A 313 -11.59 -42.25 24.26
C TYR A 313 -11.75 -43.75 24.63
N ASN A 314 -12.52 -44.54 23.87
CA ASN A 314 -12.64 -46.00 24.07
C ASN A 314 -11.70 -46.82 23.16
N LEU A 315 -10.85 -46.15 22.38
CA LEU A 315 -9.83 -46.76 21.53
C LEU A 315 -8.57 -47.03 22.37
N TYR A 316 -8.23 -48.30 22.55
CA TYR A 316 -7.01 -48.76 23.20
C TYR A 316 -6.08 -49.32 22.14
N ASN A 317 -4.93 -48.71 21.98
CA ASN A 317 -3.85 -49.16 21.11
C ASN A 317 -2.83 -49.94 21.93
N TYR A 318 -2.71 -51.22 21.65
CA TYR A 318 -1.66 -52.08 22.21
C TYR A 318 -0.43 -51.98 21.32
N ILE A 319 0.62 -51.36 21.83
CA ILE A 319 1.85 -51.07 21.10
C ILE A 319 2.74 -52.32 21.13
N ASN A 320 3.32 -52.66 19.98
CA ASN A 320 4.05 -53.92 19.80
C ASN A 320 5.47 -53.88 20.39
N GLU A 321 6.08 -52.69 20.43
CA GLU A 321 7.43 -52.48 20.91
C GLU A 321 7.49 -52.38 22.46
N LYS A 322 8.61 -52.79 23.06
CA LYS A 322 8.88 -52.59 24.49
C LYS A 322 9.60 -51.27 24.72
N LEU A 323 9.40 -50.63 25.87
CA LEU A 323 9.92 -49.28 26.13
C LEU A 323 11.44 -49.18 25.99
N GLY A 324 12.16 -50.17 26.51
CA GLY A 324 13.63 -50.23 26.41
C GLY A 324 14.17 -50.42 24.98
N ASP A 325 13.35 -50.93 24.06
CA ASP A 325 13.71 -51.06 22.64
C ASP A 325 13.54 -49.71 21.90
N VAL A 326 12.72 -48.80 22.45
CA VAL A 326 12.46 -47.48 21.86
C VAL A 326 13.58 -46.50 22.19
N PHE A 327 13.95 -46.36 23.47
CA PHE A 327 15.02 -45.47 23.94
C PHE A 327 15.64 -45.94 25.28
N ALA A 328 16.89 -45.55 25.52
CA ALA A 328 17.60 -45.84 26.75
C ALA A 328 17.15 -44.95 27.92
N ASN A 329 17.34 -45.40 29.16
CA ASN A 329 16.94 -44.63 30.34
C ASN A 329 17.54 -43.22 30.32
N GLN A 330 16.71 -42.19 30.47
CA GLN A 330 17.10 -40.77 30.42
C GLN A 330 17.75 -40.32 29.10
N GLU A 331 17.60 -41.07 28.01
CA GLU A 331 17.96 -40.62 26.67
C GLU A 331 17.09 -39.41 26.27
N PRO A 332 17.68 -38.32 25.76
CA PRO A 332 16.89 -37.24 25.18
C PRO A 332 16.06 -37.76 24.01
N VAL A 333 14.76 -37.53 24.02
CA VAL A 333 13.84 -37.93 22.94
C VAL A 333 12.72 -36.92 22.77
N VAL A 334 12.10 -36.90 21.58
CA VAL A 334 10.84 -36.20 21.36
C VAL A 334 9.76 -37.19 20.95
N ILE A 335 8.78 -37.39 21.82
CA ILE A 335 7.63 -38.26 21.56
C ILE A 335 6.55 -37.42 20.88
N VAL A 336 6.12 -37.85 19.69
CA VAL A 336 5.11 -37.16 18.87
C VAL A 336 3.94 -38.09 18.63
N ILE A 337 2.70 -37.63 18.88
CA ILE A 337 1.49 -38.43 18.65
C ILE A 337 0.36 -37.59 18.07
N SER A 338 -0.26 -38.10 17.00
CA SER A 338 -1.49 -37.57 16.39
C SER A 338 -2.04 -38.56 15.37
N LYS A 339 -3.24 -38.30 14.84
CA LYS A 339 -3.86 -39.13 13.79
C LYS A 339 -3.08 -39.11 12.48
N ILE A 340 -2.37 -38.02 12.20
CA ILE A 340 -1.64 -37.84 10.94
C ILE A 340 -0.22 -38.40 11.04
N THR A 341 0.45 -38.19 12.18
CA THR A 341 1.82 -38.66 12.38
C THR A 341 1.90 -40.11 12.82
N GLY A 342 0.85 -40.64 13.44
CA GLY A 342 0.94 -41.81 14.31
C GLY A 342 1.76 -41.49 15.56
N LEU A 343 2.21 -42.52 16.28
CA LEU A 343 3.11 -42.40 17.43
C LEU A 343 4.57 -42.56 16.98
N ARG A 344 5.36 -41.49 17.08
CA ARG A 344 6.78 -41.44 16.68
C ARG A 344 7.67 -41.02 17.84
N VAL A 345 8.89 -41.53 17.88
CA VAL A 345 9.94 -41.09 18.83
C VAL A 345 11.16 -40.64 18.06
N TYR A 346 11.44 -39.34 18.09
CA TYR A 346 12.58 -38.71 17.44
C TYR A 346 13.83 -38.82 18.33
N LYS A 347 14.99 -39.00 17.68
CA LYS A 347 16.31 -39.19 18.30
C LYS A 347 17.32 -38.14 17.82
N ASN A 348 18.47 -38.10 18.50
CA ASN A 348 19.54 -37.12 18.25
C ASN A 348 20.17 -37.18 16.86
N ASN A 349 20.07 -38.31 16.16
CA ASN A 349 20.61 -38.51 14.81
C ASN A 349 19.67 -37.97 13.71
N GLY A 350 18.60 -37.25 14.09
CA GLY A 350 17.60 -36.71 13.16
C GLY A 350 16.65 -37.76 12.58
N GLN A 351 16.69 -39.01 13.06
CA GLN A 351 15.75 -40.06 12.70
C GLN A 351 14.64 -40.21 13.75
N TYR A 352 13.52 -40.82 13.37
CA TYR A 352 12.47 -41.24 14.30
C TYR A 352 12.16 -42.73 14.16
N ILE A 353 11.66 -43.31 15.24
CA ILE A 353 11.06 -44.64 15.28
C ILE A 353 9.54 -44.47 15.23
N SER A 354 8.87 -45.10 14.27
CA SER A 354 7.40 -45.21 14.27
C SER A 354 6.99 -46.44 15.07
N LEU A 355 6.17 -46.24 16.10
CA LEU A 355 5.64 -47.31 16.93
C LEU A 355 4.40 -47.91 16.27
N THR A 356 4.31 -49.24 16.26
CA THR A 356 3.20 -49.96 15.66
C THR A 356 2.22 -50.43 16.72
N SER A 357 0.93 -50.38 16.42
CA SER A 357 -0.09 -50.83 17.37
C SER A 357 -1.29 -51.49 16.70
N THR A 358 -1.90 -52.42 17.43
CA THR A 358 -3.21 -52.97 17.10
C THR A 358 -4.21 -52.49 18.15
N SER A 359 -5.35 -51.96 17.70
CA SER A 359 -6.35 -51.46 18.62
C SER A 359 -7.32 -52.55 19.11
N ASN A 360 -8.03 -52.28 20.19
CA ASN A 360 -9.18 -53.10 20.65
C ASN A 360 -10.34 -53.18 19.65
N TYR A 361 -10.31 -52.40 18.57
CA TYR A 361 -11.24 -52.47 17.44
C TYR A 361 -10.61 -53.09 16.18
N ASN A 362 -9.45 -53.75 16.30
CA ASN A 362 -8.68 -54.33 15.20
C ASN A 362 -8.23 -53.33 14.12
N SER A 363 -8.18 -52.02 14.42
CA SER A 363 -7.53 -51.03 13.57
C SER A 363 -6.01 -51.03 13.80
N GLN A 364 -5.25 -50.74 12.75
CA GLN A 364 -3.79 -50.65 12.79
C GLN A 364 -3.37 -49.18 12.88
N ASN A 365 -2.50 -48.85 13.84
CA ASN A 365 -1.88 -47.52 13.99
C ASN A 365 -2.88 -46.35 14.06
N ASP A 366 -4.03 -46.56 14.71
CA ASP A 366 -5.11 -45.58 14.81
C ASP A 366 -4.91 -44.68 16.03
N PHE A 367 -4.08 -43.65 15.89
CA PHE A 367 -3.68 -42.78 16.99
C PHE A 367 -4.45 -41.46 16.97
N GLY A 368 -5.62 -41.37 17.59
CA GLY A 368 -6.32 -40.09 17.72
C GLY A 368 -7.79 -40.28 18.04
N TYR A 369 -8.54 -39.17 18.02
CA TYR A 369 -9.97 -39.26 18.30
C TYR A 369 -10.74 -39.85 17.09
N PRO A 370 -11.58 -40.88 17.30
CA PRO A 370 -12.40 -41.42 16.23
C PRO A 370 -13.53 -40.44 15.87
N PRO A 371 -14.02 -40.42 14.62
CA PRO A 371 -15.10 -39.54 14.20
C PRO A 371 -16.42 -39.84 14.92
N LEU A 372 -17.29 -38.83 15.01
CA LEU A 372 -18.65 -38.91 15.58
C LEU A 372 -19.64 -38.35 14.56
N TYR A 373 -20.67 -39.12 14.18
CA TYR A 373 -21.68 -38.76 13.16
C TYR A 373 -21.09 -38.30 11.81
N GLY A 374 -20.01 -38.94 11.36
CA GLY A 374 -19.31 -38.56 10.13
C GLY A 374 -18.45 -37.29 10.25
N LYS A 375 -18.39 -36.68 11.45
CA LYS A 375 -17.58 -35.49 11.74
C LYS A 375 -16.36 -35.86 12.57
N GLN A 376 -15.21 -35.28 12.24
CA GLN A 376 -13.98 -35.46 13.01
C GLN A 376 -14.04 -34.62 14.29
N ARG A 377 -13.49 -35.12 15.40
CA ARG A 377 -13.50 -34.44 16.72
C ARG A 377 -12.10 -34.36 17.31
N GLY A 378 -11.90 -33.38 18.18
CA GLY A 378 -10.72 -33.19 19.01
C GLY A 378 -11.00 -33.43 20.50
N PRO A 379 -10.00 -33.22 21.37
CA PRO A 379 -10.06 -33.52 22.80
C PRO A 379 -10.93 -32.56 23.62
N GLY A 380 -11.13 -31.32 23.16
CA GLY A 380 -11.85 -30.27 23.90
C GLY A 380 -11.10 -29.64 25.06
N SER A 381 -10.02 -30.27 25.52
CA SER A 381 -9.04 -29.69 26.43
C SER A 381 -7.70 -30.42 26.32
N GLU A 382 -6.72 -29.76 25.71
CA GLU A 382 -5.32 -30.20 25.76
C GLU A 382 -4.73 -29.93 27.14
N ASN A 383 -4.02 -30.92 27.68
CA ASN A 383 -3.31 -30.81 28.95
C ASN A 383 -2.01 -31.61 28.89
N PHE A 384 -1.24 -31.60 29.97
CA PHE A 384 -0.10 -32.49 30.14
C PHE A 384 0.01 -32.89 31.61
N SER A 385 0.16 -34.18 31.91
CA SER A 385 0.59 -34.64 33.22
C SER A 385 1.56 -35.79 33.11
N LEU A 386 2.63 -35.77 33.90
CA LEU A 386 3.62 -36.83 33.99
C LEU A 386 3.60 -37.47 35.37
N SER A 387 3.41 -38.78 35.41
CA SER A 387 3.28 -39.59 36.63
C SER A 387 4.05 -40.90 36.55
N ASN A 388 4.11 -41.63 37.66
CA ASN A 388 4.66 -42.99 37.75
C ASN A 388 6.13 -43.13 37.32
N THR A 389 6.96 -42.11 37.62
CA THR A 389 8.41 -42.11 37.38
C THR A 389 9.16 -41.50 38.57
N LEU A 390 10.39 -41.97 38.80
CA LEU A 390 11.30 -41.45 39.84
C LEU A 390 11.94 -40.11 39.46
N SER A 391 12.13 -39.88 38.16
CA SER A 391 12.70 -38.64 37.63
C SER A 391 12.33 -38.45 36.16
N ALA A 392 12.38 -37.21 35.72
CA ALA A 392 12.32 -36.84 34.31
C ALA A 392 12.95 -35.46 34.11
N SER A 393 13.29 -35.16 32.86
CA SER A 393 13.65 -33.79 32.48
C SER A 393 12.82 -33.31 31.30
N LEU A 394 12.42 -32.04 31.30
CA LEU A 394 11.58 -31.45 30.25
C LEU A 394 12.31 -30.30 29.57
N TYR A 395 12.45 -30.42 28.24
CA TYR A 395 12.90 -29.35 27.35
C TYR A 395 11.71 -28.55 26.81
N GLY A 396 10.57 -29.19 26.62
CA GLY A 396 9.33 -28.52 26.27
C GLY A 396 8.19 -29.48 25.98
N VAL A 397 6.97 -28.98 26.11
CA VAL A 397 5.74 -29.67 25.74
C VAL A 397 4.93 -28.76 24.84
N GLY A 398 4.47 -29.26 23.71
CA GLY A 398 3.68 -28.48 22.76
C GLY A 398 2.62 -29.32 22.06
N ALA A 399 1.62 -28.64 21.49
CA ALA A 399 0.62 -29.27 20.65
C ALA A 399 0.34 -28.38 19.42
N ILE A 400 0.59 -28.88 18.20
CA ILE A 400 0.41 -28.11 16.95
C ILE A 400 -1.06 -28.15 16.52
N LYS A 401 -1.58 -27.02 16.07
CA LYS A 401 -2.89 -26.92 15.40
C LYS A 401 -2.83 -27.64 14.06
N ASN A 402 -3.68 -28.66 13.92
CA ASN A 402 -3.62 -29.58 12.79
C ASN A 402 -4.83 -29.49 11.83
N ARG A 403 -5.78 -28.60 12.10
CA ARG A 403 -6.96 -28.41 11.25
C ARG A 403 -7.29 -26.93 11.10
N PHE A 404 -7.73 -26.56 9.91
CA PHE A 404 -8.22 -25.22 9.62
C PHE A 404 -9.63 -25.02 10.19
N VAL A 405 -9.91 -23.86 10.79
CA VAL A 405 -11.25 -23.48 11.26
C VAL A 405 -12.00 -22.85 10.09
N ARG A 406 -13.19 -23.37 9.75
CA ARG A 406 -14.13 -22.76 8.81
C ARG A 406 -15.47 -22.51 9.50
N ASP A 407 -16.20 -21.51 9.03
CA ASP A 407 -17.52 -21.12 9.56
C ASP A 407 -18.57 -22.23 9.43
N ASP A 408 -18.39 -23.17 8.48
CA ASP A 408 -19.27 -24.30 8.19
C ASP A 408 -18.88 -25.62 8.86
N TRP A 409 -17.93 -25.58 9.81
CA TRP A 409 -17.37 -26.72 10.58
C TRP A 409 -16.20 -27.45 9.87
N ASN A 410 -15.01 -27.42 10.49
CA ASN A 410 -13.72 -28.08 10.16
C ASN A 410 -13.29 -28.12 8.70
N GLY A 411 -12.29 -27.31 8.38
CA GLY A 411 -11.51 -27.45 7.15
C GLY A 411 -10.64 -28.73 7.12
N PRO A 412 -9.92 -28.94 6.02
CA PRO A 412 -9.03 -30.08 5.85
C PRO A 412 -7.94 -30.13 6.94
N SER A 413 -7.43 -31.34 7.16
CA SER A 413 -6.24 -31.55 7.99
C SER A 413 -5.03 -30.86 7.37
N ARG A 414 -4.15 -30.33 8.22
CA ARG A 414 -2.88 -29.77 7.79
C ARG A 414 -2.06 -30.86 7.07
N PRO A 415 -1.41 -30.56 5.93
CA PRO A 415 -0.57 -31.53 5.24
C PRO A 415 0.57 -32.04 6.13
N LEU A 416 0.92 -33.33 6.00
CA LEU A 416 1.99 -33.95 6.79
C LEU A 416 3.33 -33.19 6.64
N ILE A 417 3.64 -32.70 5.44
CA ILE A 417 4.86 -31.93 5.18
C ILE A 417 4.97 -30.67 6.05
N ASP A 418 3.87 -29.96 6.26
CA ASP A 418 3.86 -28.76 7.09
C ASP A 418 3.94 -29.11 8.58
N ILE A 419 3.28 -30.20 8.99
CA ILE A 419 3.39 -30.73 10.36
C ILE A 419 4.84 -31.12 10.66
N GLU A 420 5.50 -31.83 9.75
CA GLU A 420 6.89 -32.25 9.91
C GLU A 420 7.83 -31.04 9.96
N ALA A 421 7.58 -30.00 9.17
CA ALA A 421 8.31 -28.75 9.25
C ALA A 421 8.17 -28.08 10.64
N GLU A 422 6.96 -28.03 11.21
CA GLU A 422 6.73 -27.48 12.55
C GLU A 422 7.29 -28.35 13.68
N ILE A 423 7.25 -29.69 13.55
CA ILE A 423 7.91 -30.61 14.48
C ILE A 423 9.42 -30.33 14.50
N ASN A 424 10.04 -30.20 13.34
CA ASN A 424 11.47 -29.91 13.23
C ASN A 424 11.82 -28.55 13.82
N LYS A 425 10.99 -27.51 13.59
CA LYS A 425 11.16 -26.21 14.25
C LYS A 425 11.09 -26.32 15.77
N PHE A 426 10.12 -27.07 16.31
CA PHE A 426 9.99 -27.30 17.75
C PHE A 426 11.23 -27.99 18.33
N ILE A 427 11.68 -29.10 17.71
CA ILE A 427 12.89 -29.85 18.12
C ILE A 427 14.12 -28.94 18.15
N ASN A 428 14.33 -28.16 17.08
CA ASN A 428 15.44 -27.22 16.96
C ASN A 428 15.34 -26.09 17.98
N TYR A 429 14.13 -25.57 18.21
CA TYR A 429 13.89 -24.50 19.17
C TYR A 429 14.22 -24.95 20.59
N VAL A 430 13.72 -26.10 21.05
CA VAL A 430 13.98 -26.57 22.41
C VAL A 430 15.43 -27.04 22.59
N GLY A 431 16.15 -27.30 21.50
CA GLY A 431 17.58 -27.57 21.49
C GLY A 431 17.97 -28.93 22.05
N ILE A 432 17.03 -29.88 22.13
CA ILE A 432 17.18 -31.17 22.81
C ILE A 432 18.32 -32.05 22.23
N PHE A 433 18.62 -31.91 20.94
CA PHE A 433 19.63 -32.74 20.23
C PHE A 433 20.91 -31.98 19.83
N GLY A 434 21.06 -30.70 20.17
CA GLY A 434 22.19 -29.88 19.72
C GLY A 434 22.01 -29.32 18.30
N ALA A 435 23.12 -29.11 17.57
CA ALA A 435 23.11 -28.49 16.24
C ALA A 435 22.46 -29.41 15.19
N PRO A 436 21.49 -28.92 14.38
CA PRO A 436 20.72 -29.75 13.47
C PRO A 436 21.51 -30.20 12.23
N PRO A 437 21.04 -31.25 11.51
CA PRO A 437 21.46 -31.49 10.13
C PRO A 437 21.07 -30.31 9.24
N THR A 438 21.93 -30.01 8.25
CA THR A 438 21.81 -28.84 7.36
C THR A 438 20.50 -28.87 6.57
N PRO A 439 19.58 -27.90 6.76
CA PRO A 439 18.37 -27.83 5.95
C PRO A 439 18.69 -27.47 4.48
N GLU A 440 17.78 -27.83 3.57
CA GLU A 440 17.90 -27.56 2.12
C GLU A 440 17.97 -26.04 1.80
N CYS A 441 17.56 -25.17 2.73
CA CYS A 441 17.66 -23.72 2.64
C CYS A 441 18.19 -23.10 3.95
N PRO A 442 19.00 -22.02 3.91
CA PRO A 442 19.57 -21.39 5.11
C PRO A 442 18.47 -20.91 6.07
N SER A 443 18.55 -21.30 7.33
CA SER A 443 17.55 -20.98 8.37
C SER A 443 18.14 -20.04 9.42
N ASN A 444 18.72 -18.91 8.98
CA ASN A 444 19.14 -17.86 9.90
C ASN A 444 17.93 -16.99 10.25
N CYS A 445 17.74 -16.71 11.52
CA CYS A 445 16.72 -15.79 11.99
C CYS A 445 17.34 -14.47 12.42
N PHE A 446 16.56 -13.40 12.28
CA PHE A 446 17.02 -12.03 12.49
C PHE A 446 16.00 -11.26 13.32
N THR A 447 16.50 -10.36 14.16
CA THR A 447 15.68 -9.37 14.86
C THR A 447 16.05 -7.99 14.35
N ILE A 448 15.06 -7.21 13.93
CA ILE A 448 15.24 -5.81 13.53
C ILE A 448 15.42 -4.98 14.80
N ASN A 449 16.45 -4.12 14.82
CA ASN A 449 16.74 -3.27 15.97
C ASN A 449 15.65 -2.20 16.13
N SER A 450 15.32 -1.84 17.37
CA SER A 450 14.29 -0.83 17.66
C SER A 450 14.62 0.51 16.98
N GLY A 451 13.67 1.07 16.24
CA GLY A 451 13.82 2.33 15.51
C GLY A 451 14.56 2.24 14.17
N ALA A 452 14.94 1.04 13.72
CA ALA A 452 15.49 0.85 12.39
C ALA A 452 14.41 1.04 11.30
N GLU A 453 14.71 1.88 10.32
CA GLU A 453 13.88 2.05 9.13
C GLU A 453 14.47 1.29 7.94
N SER A 454 13.58 0.84 7.05
CA SER A 454 13.95 0.22 5.78
C SER A 454 14.57 1.25 4.84
N ASP A 455 15.68 0.91 4.17
CA ASP A 455 16.28 1.72 3.11
C ASP A 455 15.93 1.21 1.69
N PHE A 456 15.03 0.23 1.58
CA PHE A 456 14.42 -0.16 0.32
C PHE A 456 13.36 0.87 -0.12
N THR A 457 13.28 1.17 -1.41
CA THR A 457 12.28 2.08 -1.96
C THR A 457 11.85 1.61 -3.34
N ASP A 458 10.55 1.34 -3.53
CA ASP A 458 9.98 1.00 -4.82
C ASP A 458 9.73 2.28 -5.66
N TRP A 459 10.70 2.61 -6.50
CA TRP A 459 10.68 3.81 -7.32
C TRP A 459 9.55 3.86 -8.37
N THR A 460 8.83 2.76 -8.62
CA THR A 460 7.59 2.81 -9.42
C THR A 460 6.49 3.62 -8.71
N LYS A 461 6.56 3.73 -7.38
CA LYS A 461 5.62 4.48 -6.52
C LYS A 461 6.00 5.94 -6.29
N ALA A 462 7.13 6.40 -6.83
CA ALA A 462 7.52 7.80 -6.77
C ALA A 462 6.42 8.71 -7.39
N PRO A 463 6.29 9.98 -6.97
CA PRO A 463 5.17 10.83 -7.38
C PRO A 463 5.17 11.16 -8.89
N ASN A 464 3.99 11.39 -9.45
CA ASN A 464 3.82 11.93 -10.81
C ASN A 464 3.64 13.45 -10.86
N SER A 465 3.38 14.07 -9.70
CA SER A 465 3.16 15.50 -9.56
C SER A 465 3.97 16.09 -8.41
N TYR A 466 4.43 17.33 -8.58
CA TYR A 466 5.26 18.07 -7.63
C TYR A 466 4.62 19.42 -7.33
N ILE A 467 4.37 19.69 -6.05
CA ILE A 467 3.89 20.99 -5.57
C ILE A 467 5.10 21.90 -5.32
N PHE A 468 5.10 23.09 -5.90
CA PHE A 468 6.11 24.12 -5.63
C PHE A 468 5.47 25.37 -5.06
N THR A 469 5.78 25.69 -3.80
CA THR A 469 5.24 26.88 -3.13
C THR A 469 6.19 28.08 -3.12
N GLY A 470 7.39 27.92 -3.70
CA GLY A 470 8.48 28.90 -3.60
C GLY A 470 9.24 28.85 -2.28
N LYS A 471 8.84 27.96 -1.38
CA LYS A 471 9.44 27.76 -0.06
C LYS A 471 9.20 26.35 0.46
N HIS A 472 10.06 25.90 1.35
CA HIS A 472 9.88 24.67 2.11
C HIS A 472 10.31 24.87 3.56
N LYS A 473 9.90 23.96 4.43
CA LYS A 473 10.40 23.91 5.81
C LYS A 473 11.49 22.84 5.92
N ASP A 474 12.61 23.19 6.54
CA ASP A 474 13.68 22.24 6.83
C ASP A 474 13.31 21.31 8.00
N LYS A 475 14.24 20.41 8.38
CA LYS A 475 14.04 19.46 9.48
C LYS A 475 13.79 20.14 10.84
N ASN A 476 14.19 21.40 11.00
CA ASN A 476 14.00 22.20 12.20
C ASN A 476 12.77 23.12 12.09
N ASN A 477 11.91 22.90 11.08
CA ASN A 477 10.71 23.70 10.79
C ASN A 477 11.02 25.16 10.41
N VAL A 478 12.24 25.43 9.91
CA VAL A 478 12.67 26.74 9.42
C VAL A 478 12.29 26.88 7.95
N GLU A 479 11.62 27.98 7.61
CA GLU A 479 11.23 28.29 6.23
C GLU A 479 12.45 28.71 5.40
N ILE A 480 12.68 28.01 4.29
CA ILE A 480 13.73 28.27 3.30
C ILE A 480 13.04 28.69 2.01
N VAL A 481 13.51 29.77 1.39
CA VAL A 481 13.04 30.24 0.09
C VAL A 481 13.74 29.45 -1.02
N ASP A 482 12.98 28.99 -2.01
CA ASP A 482 13.48 28.17 -3.11
C ASP A 482 13.28 28.85 -4.46
N ASP A 483 14.17 28.55 -5.40
CA ASP A 483 14.06 28.95 -6.80
C ASP A 483 13.61 27.80 -7.72
N GLY A 484 13.52 26.58 -7.18
CA GLY A 484 13.18 25.42 -7.99
C GLY A 484 13.13 24.11 -7.21
N LEU A 485 13.07 23.01 -7.95
CA LEU A 485 13.00 21.65 -7.42
C LEU A 485 13.76 20.64 -8.28
N TYR A 486 14.00 19.47 -7.70
CA TYR A 486 14.61 18.33 -8.37
C TYR A 486 13.59 17.19 -8.55
N ILE A 487 13.54 16.64 -9.76
CA ILE A 487 12.71 15.47 -10.12
C ILE A 487 13.63 14.28 -10.45
N PRO A 488 13.65 13.21 -9.64
CA PRO A 488 14.41 12.01 -9.97
C PRO A 488 13.88 11.29 -11.20
N VAL A 489 14.75 10.97 -12.16
CA VAL A 489 14.35 10.24 -13.39
C VAL A 489 14.20 8.73 -13.17
N LYS A 490 14.62 8.24 -12.00
CA LYS A 490 14.61 6.81 -11.64
C LYS A 490 13.25 6.14 -11.83
N LYS A 491 12.15 6.86 -11.57
CA LYS A 491 10.80 6.35 -11.84
C LYS A 491 10.62 5.91 -13.30
N ALA A 492 11.09 6.71 -14.26
CA ALA A 492 10.97 6.38 -15.67
C ALA A 492 11.72 5.09 -16.00
N TYR A 493 12.95 4.94 -15.50
CA TYR A 493 13.74 3.72 -15.70
C TYR A 493 13.03 2.47 -15.15
N GLU A 494 12.51 2.56 -13.93
CA GLU A 494 11.82 1.44 -13.27
C GLU A 494 10.50 1.08 -13.97
N MET A 495 9.72 2.08 -14.38
CA MET A 495 8.48 1.86 -15.12
C MET A 495 8.71 1.15 -16.44
N TRP A 496 9.73 1.53 -17.20
CA TRP A 496 10.03 0.88 -18.48
C TRP A 496 10.72 -0.48 -18.33
N ALA A 497 11.38 -0.72 -17.19
CA ALA A 497 11.99 -2.01 -16.88
C ALA A 497 10.99 -3.06 -16.39
N LYS A 498 9.97 -2.66 -15.60
CA LYS A 498 9.07 -3.61 -14.92
C LYS A 498 7.66 -3.09 -14.59
N GLY A 499 7.27 -1.90 -15.04
CA GLY A 499 5.97 -1.29 -14.69
C GLY A 499 4.77 -2.08 -15.23
N ARG A 500 3.63 -2.06 -14.52
CA ARG A 500 2.42 -2.74 -15.01
C ARG A 500 1.99 -2.11 -16.34
N TYR A 501 1.60 -2.97 -17.27
CA TYR A 501 1.21 -2.59 -18.63
C TYR A 501 2.30 -1.89 -19.48
N MET A 502 3.58 -2.02 -19.12
CA MET A 502 4.70 -1.37 -19.83
C MET A 502 5.45 -2.28 -20.82
N GLN A 503 5.03 -3.54 -20.96
CA GLN A 503 5.59 -4.45 -21.97
C GLN A 503 5.24 -3.97 -23.39
N ASN A 504 6.05 -4.31 -24.37
CA ASN A 504 5.72 -4.05 -25.78
C ASN A 504 4.64 -5.03 -26.29
N GLU A 505 4.28 -4.92 -27.57
CA GLU A 505 3.30 -5.81 -28.23
C GLU A 505 3.69 -7.30 -28.18
N ASN A 506 4.98 -7.62 -27.97
CA ASN A 506 5.48 -8.98 -27.84
C ASN A 506 5.53 -9.45 -26.37
N ASN A 507 4.92 -8.73 -25.44
CA ASN A 507 4.94 -8.99 -23.99
C ASN A 507 6.35 -8.98 -23.37
N VAL A 508 7.27 -8.19 -23.93
CA VAL A 508 8.64 -8.03 -23.44
C VAL A 508 8.86 -6.62 -22.88
N PHE A 509 9.49 -6.50 -21.72
CA PHE A 509 9.92 -5.22 -21.19
C PHE A 509 11.05 -4.65 -22.04
N THR A 510 11.02 -3.34 -22.29
CA THR A 510 12.05 -2.62 -23.04
C THR A 510 12.65 -1.55 -22.14
N PRO A 511 13.58 -1.90 -21.23
CA PRO A 511 14.21 -0.94 -20.33
C PRO A 511 14.85 0.21 -21.10
N ILE A 512 14.86 1.40 -20.50
CA ILE A 512 15.53 2.57 -21.07
C ILE A 512 17.02 2.28 -21.20
N ASP A 513 17.60 2.57 -22.37
CA ASP A 513 19.04 2.49 -22.58
C ASP A 513 19.78 3.44 -21.61
N LYS A 514 20.59 2.87 -20.72
CA LYS A 514 21.37 3.62 -19.72
C LYS A 514 22.42 4.53 -20.36
N ASN A 515 22.82 4.26 -21.60
CA ASN A 515 23.81 5.04 -22.35
C ASN A 515 23.16 5.97 -23.39
N GLY A 516 21.83 5.96 -23.54
CA GLY A 516 21.14 6.81 -24.49
C GLY A 516 21.28 8.29 -24.14
N ALA A 517 21.24 9.16 -25.16
CA ALA A 517 21.38 10.61 -24.98
C ALA A 517 20.16 11.17 -24.24
N GLN A 518 20.38 11.63 -23.00
CA GLN A 518 19.32 12.17 -22.15
C GLN A 518 19.08 13.66 -22.43
N SER A 519 17.82 14.08 -22.43
CA SER A 519 17.42 15.49 -22.48
C SER A 519 16.11 15.74 -21.74
N THR A 520 15.82 17.01 -21.44
CA THR A 520 14.62 17.44 -20.72
C THR A 520 14.20 18.81 -21.20
N SER A 521 12.90 19.08 -21.20
CA SER A 521 12.33 20.38 -21.54
C SER A 521 10.98 20.60 -20.85
N VAL A 522 10.49 21.83 -20.95
CA VAL A 522 9.08 22.14 -20.73
C VAL A 522 8.26 21.52 -21.86
N TYR A 523 7.52 20.46 -21.55
CA TYR A 523 6.63 19.81 -22.52
C TYR A 523 5.45 20.72 -22.85
N TRP A 524 4.79 21.24 -21.82
CA TRP A 524 3.89 22.38 -21.91
C TRP A 524 3.83 23.15 -20.57
N GLU A 525 3.48 24.43 -20.61
CA GLU A 525 3.16 25.27 -19.44
C GLU A 525 1.97 26.19 -19.77
N ASP A 526 1.15 26.52 -18.76
CA ASP A 526 -0.05 27.37 -18.93
C ASP A 526 0.20 28.87 -18.72
N VAL A 527 1.34 29.21 -18.15
CA VAL A 527 1.84 30.58 -18.03
C VAL A 527 3.17 30.64 -18.76
N ASN A 528 3.21 31.36 -19.87
CA ASN A 528 4.40 31.43 -20.71
C ASN A 528 5.62 32.00 -19.95
N GLY A 529 6.70 31.21 -19.89
CA GLY A 529 7.92 31.45 -19.15
C GLY A 529 7.84 31.13 -17.65
N LEU A 530 6.84 30.36 -17.19
CA LEU A 530 6.72 29.94 -15.79
C LEU A 530 7.96 29.15 -15.34
N ILE A 531 8.45 28.27 -16.21
CA ILE A 531 9.69 27.52 -15.99
C ILE A 531 10.83 28.23 -16.70
N LYS A 532 11.78 28.75 -15.92
CA LYS A 532 12.95 29.50 -16.42
C LYS A 532 13.95 28.58 -17.12
N SER A 533 14.17 27.38 -16.58
CA SER A 533 15.07 26.39 -17.18
C SER A 533 14.85 24.98 -16.62
N THR A 534 15.24 23.99 -17.44
CA THR A 534 15.29 22.57 -17.07
C THR A 534 16.65 22.01 -17.47
N THR A 535 17.36 21.36 -16.54
CA THR A 535 18.66 20.71 -16.83
C THR A 535 18.74 19.34 -16.16
N ILE A 536 19.50 18.40 -16.73
CA ILE A 536 19.75 17.10 -16.11
C ILE A 536 21.07 17.17 -15.32
N GLU A 537 21.02 16.76 -14.05
CA GLU A 537 22.20 16.60 -13.19
C GLU A 537 22.37 15.11 -12.84
N GLY A 538 23.57 14.56 -13.05
CA GLY A 538 23.90 13.14 -12.84
C GLY A 538 23.88 12.31 -14.13
N THR A 539 23.91 10.98 -14.00
CA THR A 539 23.98 10.03 -15.12
C THR A 539 23.04 8.84 -14.93
N GLY A 540 22.54 8.29 -16.04
CA GLY A 540 21.70 7.10 -16.05
C GLY A 540 20.43 7.24 -15.22
N GLU A 541 20.06 6.18 -14.50
CA GLU A 541 18.86 6.14 -13.65
C GLU A 541 18.96 6.96 -12.36
N ASN A 542 20.17 7.36 -11.97
CA ASN A 542 20.41 8.16 -10.77
C ASN A 542 20.37 9.68 -11.04
N ALA A 543 20.15 10.08 -12.30
CA ALA A 543 20.05 11.48 -12.67
C ALA A 543 18.77 12.14 -12.12
N LYS A 544 18.79 13.47 -12.05
CA LYS A 544 17.65 14.29 -11.64
C LYS A 544 17.47 15.45 -12.61
N ILE A 545 16.23 15.81 -12.89
CA ILE A 545 15.91 17.05 -13.59
C ILE A 545 15.86 18.17 -12.56
N LYS A 546 16.69 19.19 -12.74
CA LYS A 546 16.63 20.45 -12.03
C LYS A 546 15.67 21.38 -12.78
N VAL A 547 14.63 21.82 -12.10
CA VAL A 547 13.59 22.72 -12.63
C VAL A 547 13.68 24.05 -11.90
N ILE A 548 13.96 25.13 -12.61
CA ILE A 548 13.99 26.50 -12.05
C ILE A 548 12.72 27.23 -12.42
N VAL A 549 12.03 27.79 -11.43
CA VAL A 549 10.73 28.45 -11.58
C VAL A 549 10.91 29.97 -11.56
N ASP A 550 10.29 30.68 -12.50
CA ASP A 550 10.20 32.14 -12.45
C ASP A 550 9.02 32.58 -11.57
N LYS A 551 9.30 32.79 -10.28
CA LYS A 551 8.32 33.23 -9.27
C LYS A 551 7.62 34.55 -9.62
N THR A 552 8.15 35.35 -10.56
CA THR A 552 7.52 36.61 -11.01
C THR A 552 6.34 36.39 -11.93
N LYS A 553 6.29 35.23 -12.62
CA LYS A 553 5.16 34.81 -13.44
C LYS A 553 3.94 34.40 -12.64
N GLY A 554 4.09 34.23 -11.32
CA GLY A 554 3.01 33.90 -10.41
C GLY A 554 2.83 32.40 -10.26
N LYS A 555 1.57 31.98 -10.19
CA LYS A 555 1.16 30.58 -10.04
C LYS A 555 0.79 30.01 -11.41
N GLY A 556 0.97 28.72 -11.59
CA GLY A 556 0.67 28.04 -12.86
C GLY A 556 1.03 26.57 -12.82
N ASN A 557 0.91 25.91 -13.97
CA ASN A 557 1.18 24.51 -14.18
C ASN A 557 2.14 24.31 -15.33
N ALA A 558 3.02 23.32 -15.18
CA ALA A 558 3.87 22.84 -16.25
C ALA A 558 3.94 21.31 -16.26
N SER A 559 4.17 20.74 -17.44
CA SER A 559 4.57 19.34 -17.61
C SER A 559 6.02 19.32 -18.05
N ILE A 560 6.89 18.64 -17.31
CA ILE A 560 8.32 18.51 -17.60
C ILE A 560 8.59 17.11 -18.15
N ASP A 561 9.25 17.01 -19.29
CA ASP A 561 9.59 15.73 -19.92
C ASP A 561 10.98 15.21 -19.57
N PHE A 562 11.12 13.89 -19.59
CA PHE A 562 12.40 13.19 -19.67
C PHE A 562 12.46 12.43 -20.99
N ARG A 563 13.49 12.72 -21.78
CA ARG A 563 13.73 12.09 -23.08
C ARG A 563 15.03 11.31 -23.10
N VAL A 564 15.01 10.21 -23.84
CA VAL A 564 16.22 9.46 -24.22
C VAL A 564 16.17 9.23 -25.72
N ASN A 565 17.20 9.66 -26.45
CA ASN A 565 17.25 9.60 -27.91
C ASN A 565 16.00 10.23 -28.56
N ASN A 566 15.63 11.43 -28.10
CA ASN A 566 14.45 12.23 -28.51
C ASN A 566 13.06 11.63 -28.24
N ASN A 567 12.95 10.43 -27.66
CA ASN A 567 11.66 9.85 -27.26
C ASN A 567 11.32 10.26 -25.82
N VAL A 568 10.08 10.71 -25.58
CA VAL A 568 9.58 10.98 -24.22
C VAL A 568 9.34 9.67 -23.51
N TYR A 569 10.04 9.44 -22.39
CA TYR A 569 9.88 8.22 -21.59
C TYR A 569 9.00 8.44 -20.37
N TRP A 570 8.93 9.67 -19.85
CA TRP A 570 8.03 10.05 -18.77
C TRP A 570 7.85 11.56 -18.72
N THR A 571 6.80 12.00 -18.05
CA THR A 571 6.49 13.40 -17.77
C THR A 571 6.00 13.53 -16.34
N TRP A 572 6.30 14.68 -15.73
CA TRP A 572 5.81 15.04 -14.39
C TRP A 572 5.09 16.38 -14.43
N HIS A 573 4.00 16.49 -13.69
CA HIS A 573 3.28 17.74 -13.48
C HIS A 573 3.96 18.54 -12.37
N VAL A 574 4.39 19.75 -12.69
CA VAL A 574 4.87 20.74 -11.73
C VAL A 574 3.76 21.75 -11.50
N TRP A 575 3.27 21.82 -10.26
CA TRP A 575 2.18 22.69 -9.84
C TRP A 575 2.72 23.81 -8.97
N VAL A 576 2.85 25.00 -9.55
CA VAL A 576 3.34 26.20 -8.85
C VAL A 576 2.17 26.90 -8.20
N THR A 577 2.04 26.78 -6.89
CA THR A 577 0.84 27.23 -6.14
C THR A 577 1.17 27.53 -4.66
N ASP A 578 0.28 28.21 -3.94
CA ASP A 578 0.24 28.15 -2.48
C ASP A 578 -0.10 26.74 -1.98
N SER A 579 0.24 26.44 -0.73
CA SER A 579 0.09 25.09 -0.15
C SER A 579 -1.36 24.60 -0.19
N PRO A 580 -1.66 23.48 -0.87
CA PRO A 580 -3.00 22.89 -0.89
C PRO A 580 -3.29 22.00 0.34
N GLU A 581 -2.37 21.92 1.30
CA GLU A 581 -2.37 20.94 2.39
C GLU A 581 -3.05 21.42 3.68
N GLU A 582 -3.06 22.73 3.93
CA GLU A 582 -3.37 23.29 5.25
C GLU A 582 -4.88 23.35 5.50
N ASP A 583 -5.65 23.93 4.57
CA ASP A 583 -7.10 24.21 4.71
C ASP A 583 -8.01 23.14 4.09
N GLY A 584 -7.46 21.95 3.88
CA GLY A 584 -8.16 20.79 3.34
C GLY A 584 -9.29 20.27 4.23
N ALA A 585 -10.32 19.70 3.62
CA ALA A 585 -11.44 19.09 4.36
C ALA A 585 -11.00 17.79 5.05
N GLU A 586 -11.28 17.65 6.35
CA GLU A 586 -11.18 16.39 7.09
C GLU A 586 -12.57 15.75 7.18
N TYR A 587 -12.80 14.74 6.36
CA TYR A 587 -14.12 14.13 6.20
C TYR A 587 -14.01 12.67 5.75
N GLY A 588 -14.83 11.81 6.35
CA GLY A 588 -14.93 10.40 5.99
C GLY A 588 -16.20 9.77 6.52
N GLN A 589 -16.45 8.54 6.08
CA GLN A 589 -17.61 7.73 6.40
C GLN A 589 -17.50 7.05 7.77
N GLY A 590 -16.29 7.00 8.36
CA GLY A 590 -16.03 6.49 9.71
C GLY A 590 -15.70 5.01 9.77
N HIS A 591 -15.36 4.39 8.64
CA HIS A 591 -14.97 2.99 8.53
C HIS A 591 -13.61 2.78 7.86
N GLU A 592 -12.98 3.86 7.39
CA GLU A 592 -11.74 3.82 6.62
C GLU A 592 -10.56 3.30 7.44
N THR A 593 -9.80 2.37 6.85
CA THR A 593 -8.56 1.85 7.43
C THR A 593 -7.38 1.93 6.46
N ASP A 594 -6.17 2.02 6.99
CA ASP A 594 -4.95 1.76 6.24
C ASP A 594 -4.77 0.25 5.98
N LEU A 595 -3.73 -0.11 5.24
CA LEU A 595 -3.42 -1.51 4.90
C LEU A 595 -3.04 -2.35 6.13
N SER A 596 -2.68 -1.71 7.24
CA SER A 596 -2.37 -2.37 8.52
C SER A 596 -3.61 -2.53 9.42
N GLY A 597 -4.79 -2.08 8.97
CA GLY A 597 -6.04 -2.11 9.73
C GLY A 597 -6.22 -0.94 10.69
N THR A 598 -5.37 0.10 10.63
CA THR A 598 -5.49 1.29 11.48
C THR A 598 -6.56 2.22 10.93
N SER A 599 -7.56 2.55 11.75
CA SER A 599 -8.59 3.51 11.37
C SER A 599 -8.04 4.94 11.25
N PHE A 600 -8.54 5.70 10.28
CA PHE A 600 -8.17 7.11 10.08
C PHE A 600 -9.35 7.94 9.55
N VAL A 601 -9.21 9.27 9.57
CA VAL A 601 -10.16 10.19 8.92
C VAL A 601 -9.50 10.74 7.65
N PRO A 602 -10.11 10.58 6.46
CA PRO A 602 -9.56 11.14 5.23
C PRO A 602 -9.42 12.66 5.31
N LYS A 603 -8.28 13.16 4.82
CA LYS A 603 -8.01 14.58 4.63
C LYS A 603 -7.83 14.87 3.15
N TYR A 604 -8.67 15.72 2.57
CA TYR A 604 -8.59 16.13 1.16
C TYR A 604 -7.73 17.38 0.99
N MET A 605 -7.20 17.60 -0.20
CA MET A 605 -6.68 18.91 -0.58
C MET A 605 -7.80 19.96 -0.57
N ASP A 606 -7.44 21.20 -0.28
CA ASP A 606 -8.37 22.35 -0.29
C ASP A 606 -8.96 22.64 -1.69
N ARG A 607 -8.30 22.17 -2.75
CA ARG A 607 -8.63 22.42 -4.16
C ARG A 607 -8.37 21.21 -5.06
N ASN A 608 -8.84 21.30 -6.31
CA ASN A 608 -8.57 20.29 -7.35
C ASN A 608 -7.10 20.34 -7.79
N LEU A 609 -6.54 19.21 -8.21
CA LEU A 609 -5.16 19.11 -8.68
C LEU A 609 -4.92 20.05 -9.87
N GLY A 610 -3.90 20.90 -9.76
CA GLY A 610 -3.55 21.91 -10.76
C GLY A 610 -4.29 23.25 -10.64
N ALA A 611 -5.21 23.41 -9.68
CA ALA A 611 -5.88 24.70 -9.43
C ALA A 611 -4.93 25.70 -8.76
N THR A 612 -4.82 26.92 -9.24
CA THR A 612 -3.91 27.92 -8.64
C THR A 612 -4.60 28.82 -7.60
N ASN A 613 -5.87 28.55 -7.32
CA ASN A 613 -6.66 29.20 -6.30
C ASN A 613 -7.61 28.18 -5.62
N ALA A 614 -7.68 28.18 -4.29
CA ALA A 614 -8.66 27.37 -3.56
C ALA A 614 -10.06 27.95 -3.64
N SER A 615 -10.17 29.28 -3.60
CA SER A 615 -11.45 29.96 -3.55
C SER A 615 -12.04 30.12 -4.95
N PHE A 616 -13.31 29.77 -5.12
CA PHE A 616 -14.11 30.17 -6.28
C PHE A 616 -14.81 31.53 -6.09
N LEU A 617 -14.45 32.27 -5.04
CA LEU A 617 -14.91 33.63 -4.75
C LEU A 617 -13.72 34.59 -4.64
N GLY A 618 -13.91 35.85 -5.03
CA GLY A 618 -12.90 36.90 -4.88
C GLY A 618 -11.91 36.96 -6.04
N ASN A 619 -10.68 37.42 -5.77
CA ASN A 619 -9.66 37.58 -6.80
C ASN A 619 -9.21 36.22 -7.36
N ASP A 620 -8.94 36.16 -8.67
CA ASP A 620 -8.53 34.95 -9.40
C ASP A 620 -9.47 33.75 -9.23
N TRP A 621 -10.76 33.98 -8.93
CA TRP A 621 -11.74 32.92 -8.67
C TRP A 621 -11.90 31.94 -9.84
N ASN A 622 -11.68 32.45 -11.06
CA ASN A 622 -11.78 31.74 -12.32
C ASN A 622 -10.70 30.64 -12.48
N LYS A 623 -9.64 30.67 -11.65
CA LYS A 623 -8.53 29.69 -11.61
C LYS A 623 -8.72 28.55 -10.60
N SER A 624 -9.92 28.42 -10.03
CA SER A 624 -10.26 27.36 -9.06
C SER A 624 -10.53 25.98 -9.67
N GLY A 625 -10.70 25.88 -11.00
CA GLY A 625 -11.15 24.63 -11.65
C GLY A 625 -10.15 23.47 -11.63
N GLY A 626 -8.86 23.78 -11.75
CA GLY A 626 -7.79 22.78 -11.86
C GLY A 626 -7.64 22.18 -13.26
N LEU A 627 -6.83 21.12 -13.35
CA LEU A 627 -6.57 20.38 -14.59
C LEU A 627 -7.45 19.13 -14.66
N MET A 628 -7.61 18.58 -15.86
CA MET A 628 -8.42 17.39 -16.11
C MET A 628 -7.54 16.16 -16.31
N TYR A 629 -8.01 14.99 -15.88
CA TYR A 629 -7.29 13.72 -16.01
C TYR A 629 -8.22 12.67 -16.60
N GLN A 630 -7.78 11.99 -17.67
CA GLN A 630 -8.48 10.77 -18.12
C GLN A 630 -8.29 9.68 -17.06
N TRP A 631 -9.35 8.93 -16.77
CA TRP A 631 -9.29 7.91 -15.73
C TRP A 631 -8.16 6.90 -16.00
N GLY A 632 -7.32 6.68 -14.99
CA GLY A 632 -6.15 5.80 -15.06
C GLY A 632 -4.88 6.41 -15.67
N ARG A 633 -4.86 7.71 -16.03
CA ARG A 633 -3.65 8.40 -16.54
C ARG A 633 -2.99 9.27 -15.48
N LYS A 634 -1.67 9.40 -15.56
CA LYS A 634 -0.89 10.34 -14.75
C LYS A 634 -0.81 11.76 -15.30
N ASP A 635 -1.04 11.93 -16.61
CA ASP A 635 -0.78 13.18 -17.32
C ASP A 635 -1.98 14.13 -17.27
N PRO A 636 -1.77 15.43 -16.96
CA PRO A 636 -2.85 16.41 -16.97
C PRO A 636 -3.21 16.92 -18.36
N PHE A 637 -4.47 17.31 -18.51
CA PHE A 637 -5.01 18.05 -19.65
C PHE A 637 -5.44 19.45 -19.22
N PRO A 638 -4.90 20.51 -19.84
CA PRO A 638 -5.38 21.87 -19.61
C PRO A 638 -6.76 22.05 -20.24
N THR A 639 -7.62 22.86 -19.62
CA THR A 639 -8.97 23.18 -20.13
C THR A 639 -8.94 24.22 -21.25
N LEU A 640 -7.87 25.03 -21.31
CA LEU A 640 -7.68 26.15 -22.25
C LEU A 640 -8.74 27.25 -22.15
N VAL A 641 -9.63 27.15 -21.17
CA VAL A 641 -10.65 28.12 -20.82
C VAL A 641 -10.80 28.15 -19.30
N TYR A 642 -10.83 29.36 -18.74
CA TYR A 642 -11.11 29.59 -17.33
C TYR A 642 -12.62 29.56 -17.07
N LYS A 643 -13.01 29.50 -15.80
CA LYS A 643 -14.44 29.42 -15.42
C LYS A 643 -15.26 30.66 -15.78
N ASP A 644 -14.61 31.80 -16.00
CA ASP A 644 -15.25 33.03 -16.48
C ASP A 644 -15.41 33.08 -18.00
N GLY A 645 -15.10 31.97 -18.70
CA GLY A 645 -15.16 31.86 -20.15
C GLY A 645 -13.95 32.46 -20.87
N SER A 646 -12.98 33.05 -20.17
CA SER A 646 -11.78 33.58 -20.80
C SER A 646 -10.83 32.46 -21.24
N TYR A 647 -10.29 32.57 -22.46
CA TYR A 647 -9.38 31.58 -23.02
C TYR A 647 -7.93 31.83 -22.60
N TYR A 648 -7.17 30.75 -22.44
CA TYR A 648 -5.72 30.80 -22.29
C TYR A 648 -5.03 29.81 -23.24
N GLU A 649 -3.73 29.95 -23.39
CA GLU A 649 -2.92 29.08 -24.21
C GLU A 649 -1.84 28.38 -23.39
N ILE A 650 -1.40 27.22 -23.86
CA ILE A 650 -0.20 26.57 -23.34
C ILE A 650 0.92 26.65 -24.38
N THR A 651 2.16 26.71 -23.91
CA THR A 651 3.37 26.76 -24.75
C THR A 651 4.39 25.71 -24.29
N GLY A 652 5.28 25.27 -25.18
CA GLY A 652 6.31 24.27 -24.87
C GLY A 652 6.67 23.42 -26.09
N THR A 653 7.39 22.31 -25.87
CA THR A 653 7.76 21.40 -26.96
C THR A 653 6.58 20.64 -27.56
N ALA A 654 5.43 20.60 -26.88
CA ALA A 654 4.15 20.13 -27.44
C ALA A 654 3.53 21.10 -28.46
N GLY A 655 4.13 22.27 -28.68
CA GLY A 655 3.60 23.36 -29.51
C GLY A 655 2.61 24.24 -28.75
N THR A 656 2.16 25.33 -29.40
CA THR A 656 1.14 26.22 -28.83
C THR A 656 -0.25 25.62 -28.98
N ARG A 657 -1.01 25.50 -27.88
CA ARG A 657 -2.40 24.98 -27.90
C ARG A 657 -3.38 25.99 -27.32
N ARG A 658 -4.55 26.12 -27.95
CA ARG A 658 -5.66 27.05 -27.66
C ARG A 658 -7.00 26.34 -27.77
N HIS A 659 -8.01 26.89 -27.08
CA HIS A 659 -9.38 26.41 -27.14
C HIS A 659 -9.96 26.52 -28.57
N GLU A 660 -10.90 25.65 -28.96
CA GLU A 660 -11.43 25.60 -30.33
C GLU A 660 -12.19 26.87 -30.76
N ASN A 661 -12.71 27.62 -29.78
CA ASN A 661 -13.45 28.86 -29.98
C ASN A 661 -12.58 30.13 -29.81
N ALA A 662 -11.26 30.01 -29.64
CA ALA A 662 -10.38 31.17 -29.54
C ALA A 662 -10.16 31.82 -30.92
N GLY A 663 -10.37 33.13 -31.05
CA GLY A 663 -10.39 33.88 -32.32
C GLY A 663 -9.07 34.02 -33.12
N LEU A 664 -8.03 33.24 -32.77
CA LEU A 664 -6.70 33.28 -33.36
C LEU A 664 -6.11 31.87 -33.54
N LEU A 665 -6.90 30.91 -34.04
CA LEU A 665 -6.37 29.61 -34.45
C LEU A 665 -5.51 29.81 -35.73
N PRO A 666 -4.34 29.18 -35.85
CA PRO A 666 -3.61 29.16 -37.12
C PRO A 666 -4.51 28.64 -38.24
N SER A 667 -4.31 29.12 -39.47
CA SER A 667 -5.13 28.78 -40.65
C SER A 667 -5.14 27.30 -41.03
N GLU A 668 -4.32 26.47 -40.39
CA GLU A 668 -4.28 25.02 -40.58
C GLU A 668 -5.28 24.30 -39.65
N PRO A 669 -6.18 23.45 -40.19
CA PRO A 669 -7.00 22.55 -39.39
C PRO A 669 -6.12 21.76 -38.40
N ASN A 670 -6.54 21.63 -37.14
CA ASN A 670 -5.86 20.83 -36.09
C ASN A 670 -4.50 21.33 -35.56
N SER A 671 -3.91 22.41 -36.08
CA SER A 671 -2.54 22.81 -35.73
C SER A 671 -2.37 23.52 -34.36
N GLY A 672 -3.46 23.83 -33.65
CA GLY A 672 -3.42 24.60 -32.40
C GLY A 672 -4.34 24.10 -31.30
N ARG A 673 -4.88 22.88 -31.35
CA ARG A 673 -5.83 22.33 -30.35
C ARG A 673 -5.22 21.13 -29.62
N ILE A 674 -5.80 20.74 -28.48
CA ILE A 674 -5.46 19.46 -27.82
C ILE A 674 -5.77 18.31 -28.79
N PRO A 675 -4.78 17.49 -29.16
CA PRO A 675 -5.01 16.40 -30.11
C PRO A 675 -5.90 15.31 -29.52
N ILE A 676 -6.90 14.88 -30.28
CA ILE A 676 -7.73 13.71 -29.97
C ILE A 676 -7.31 12.58 -30.91
N LYS A 677 -7.02 11.41 -30.34
CA LYS A 677 -6.59 10.21 -31.05
C LYS A 677 -7.56 9.07 -30.80
N TYR A 678 -7.88 8.32 -31.84
CA TYR A 678 -8.65 7.08 -31.70
C TYR A 678 -7.74 5.93 -31.32
N ARG A 679 -8.17 5.11 -30.38
CA ARG A 679 -7.53 3.85 -30.04
C ARG A 679 -7.53 2.91 -31.25
N GLY A 680 -6.42 2.21 -31.47
CA GLY A 680 -6.32 1.10 -32.44
C GLY A 680 -5.63 1.46 -33.75
N ASN A 681 -5.69 0.55 -34.72
CA ASN A 681 -5.04 0.68 -36.04
C ASN A 681 -6.01 0.90 -37.22
N THR A 682 -7.32 0.80 -37.00
CA THR A 682 -8.33 0.58 -38.06
C THR A 682 -9.50 1.59 -38.06
N GLN A 683 -9.22 2.88 -37.81
CA GLN A 683 -10.23 3.92 -38.06
C GLN A 683 -10.08 4.51 -39.47
N PRO A 684 -11.19 4.71 -40.22
CA PRO A 684 -11.12 5.23 -41.57
C PRO A 684 -10.58 6.67 -41.59
N VAL A 685 -9.57 6.83 -42.44
CA VAL A 685 -9.01 8.12 -42.86
C VAL A 685 -10.15 8.96 -43.44
N THR A 686 -10.70 9.89 -42.66
CA THR A 686 -11.48 10.98 -43.24
C THR A 686 -10.51 12.14 -43.41
N GLN A 687 -10.10 12.42 -44.66
CA GLN A 687 -9.14 13.48 -45.04
C GLN A 687 -7.65 13.25 -44.71
N GLY A 688 -7.05 12.14 -45.14
CA GLY A 688 -5.58 11.98 -45.23
C GLY A 688 -4.78 11.87 -43.93
N GLU A 689 -5.38 12.03 -42.74
CA GLU A 689 -4.69 11.90 -41.45
C GLU A 689 -5.05 10.59 -40.73
N ASN A 690 -4.05 9.74 -40.48
CA ASN A 690 -4.17 8.61 -39.54
C ASN A 690 -4.28 9.15 -38.10
N ASN A 691 -5.48 9.53 -37.65
CA ASN A 691 -5.72 10.05 -36.30
C ASN A 691 -5.93 8.92 -35.27
N ASN A 692 -5.09 7.89 -35.29
CA ASN A 692 -5.16 6.78 -34.36
C ASN A 692 -3.84 6.54 -33.60
N THR A 693 -3.90 5.73 -32.53
CA THR A 693 -2.71 5.41 -31.71
C THR A 693 -1.80 4.39 -32.38
N GLY A 694 -2.33 3.59 -33.32
CA GLY A 694 -1.59 2.52 -33.98
C GLY A 694 -1.47 1.23 -33.16
N PHE A 695 -2.09 1.17 -31.98
CA PHE A 695 -1.98 0.04 -31.05
C PHE A 695 -3.35 -0.49 -30.66
N ASP A 696 -3.56 -1.79 -30.86
CA ASP A 696 -4.77 -2.50 -30.41
C ASP A 696 -4.59 -3.13 -29.02
N SER A 697 -3.38 -3.23 -28.50
CA SER A 697 -3.13 -3.78 -27.16
C SER A 697 -3.31 -2.71 -26.07
N THR A 698 -3.62 -3.15 -24.85
CA THR A 698 -3.66 -2.27 -23.67
C THR A 698 -2.32 -1.61 -23.41
N ASN A 699 -1.24 -2.39 -23.44
CA ASN A 699 0.11 -1.90 -23.14
C ASN A 699 0.58 -0.88 -24.19
N GLY A 700 0.30 -1.13 -25.47
CA GLY A 700 0.65 -0.22 -26.56
C GLY A 700 -0.02 1.14 -26.42
N ASN A 701 -1.31 1.19 -26.04
CA ASN A 701 -2.00 2.45 -25.79
C ASN A 701 -1.48 3.18 -24.54
N ILE A 702 -1.18 2.45 -23.45
CA ILE A 702 -0.57 3.04 -22.25
C ILE A 702 0.81 3.64 -22.58
N ARG A 703 1.66 2.90 -23.29
CA ARG A 703 2.97 3.39 -23.77
C ARG A 703 2.83 4.60 -24.70
N TYR A 704 1.90 4.55 -25.66
CA TYR A 704 1.59 5.68 -26.54
C TYR A 704 1.22 6.93 -25.74
N SER A 705 0.40 6.79 -24.70
CA SER A 705 -0.02 7.89 -23.83
C SER A 705 1.14 8.52 -23.06
N ILE A 706 2.15 7.73 -22.71
CA ILE A 706 3.37 8.18 -22.05
C ILE A 706 4.29 8.89 -23.04
N ASN A 707 4.43 8.35 -24.26
CA ASN A 707 5.22 8.97 -25.32
C ASN A 707 4.56 10.26 -25.86
N ASN A 708 3.23 10.38 -25.73
CA ASN A 708 2.44 11.52 -26.20
C ASN A 708 1.50 12.06 -25.10
N PRO A 709 2.02 12.70 -24.04
CA PRO A 709 1.25 13.07 -22.85
C PRO A 709 0.01 13.93 -23.14
N ILE A 710 0.09 14.87 -24.09
CA ILE A 710 -1.02 15.80 -24.39
C ILE A 710 -2.09 15.21 -25.32
N HIS A 711 -1.92 13.99 -25.85
CA HIS A 711 -2.93 13.37 -26.71
C HIS A 711 -4.04 12.78 -25.85
N LEU A 712 -5.26 13.30 -25.98
CA LEU A 712 -6.46 12.64 -25.45
C LEU A 712 -6.75 11.43 -26.33
N ILE A 713 -6.95 10.26 -25.70
CA ILE A 713 -7.24 9.03 -26.43
C ILE A 713 -8.70 8.66 -26.21
N THR A 714 -9.40 8.30 -27.29
CA THR A 714 -10.79 7.90 -27.26
C THR A 714 -11.01 6.58 -27.97
N ASN A 715 -12.09 5.88 -27.65
CA ASN A 715 -12.46 4.62 -28.29
C ASN A 715 -13.71 4.81 -29.15
N ALA A 716 -13.68 4.24 -30.36
CA ALA A 716 -14.84 4.22 -31.26
C ALA A 716 -15.81 3.07 -30.94
N ILE A 717 -15.36 2.07 -30.18
CA ILE A 717 -16.21 0.99 -29.65
C ILE A 717 -16.86 1.46 -28.36
N ASN A 718 -18.17 1.30 -28.30
CA ASN A 718 -19.05 1.92 -27.32
C ASN A 718 -18.66 1.69 -25.84
N ASP A 719 -18.36 0.44 -25.47
CA ASP A 719 -18.03 0.08 -24.08
C ASP A 719 -16.52 0.00 -23.78
N GLY A 720 -15.67 0.28 -24.77
CA GLY A 720 -14.22 0.26 -24.58
C GLY A 720 -13.69 1.44 -23.75
N THR A 721 -12.52 1.26 -23.15
CA THR A 721 -11.77 2.35 -22.51
C THR A 721 -10.82 3.00 -23.53
N TRP A 722 -10.20 4.13 -23.16
CA TRP A 722 -9.20 4.77 -24.00
C TRP A 722 -7.98 3.86 -24.29
N PHE A 723 -7.71 2.89 -23.41
CA PHE A 723 -6.57 1.97 -23.51
C PHE A 723 -6.95 0.54 -23.93
N SER A 724 -8.18 0.09 -23.67
CA SER A 724 -8.65 -1.28 -23.95
C SER A 724 -9.91 -1.29 -24.82
N ASN A 725 -10.05 -2.29 -25.69
CA ASN A 725 -11.31 -2.57 -26.40
C ASN A 725 -12.34 -3.27 -25.49
N GLN A 726 -11.93 -3.68 -24.28
CA GLN A 726 -12.81 -4.26 -23.28
C GLN A 726 -13.16 -3.24 -22.20
N GLN A 727 -14.43 -3.25 -21.79
CA GLN A 727 -14.90 -2.45 -20.66
C GLN A 727 -14.28 -2.89 -19.34
N TYR A 728 -14.15 -4.21 -19.16
CA TYR A 728 -13.65 -4.85 -17.95
C TYR A 728 -12.40 -5.64 -18.27
N LYS A 729 -11.54 -5.83 -17.26
CA LYS A 729 -10.34 -6.66 -17.41
C LYS A 729 -10.71 -8.13 -17.56
N THR A 730 -11.66 -8.60 -16.74
CA THR A 730 -12.24 -9.94 -16.85
C THR A 730 -13.77 -9.84 -16.78
N PRO A 731 -14.48 -10.05 -17.91
CA PRO A 731 -15.94 -9.99 -17.94
C PRO A 731 -16.59 -11.21 -17.30
N ASN A 732 -17.78 -11.03 -16.70
CA ASN A 732 -18.61 -12.10 -16.14
C ASN A 732 -20.09 -11.69 -16.19
N ALA A 733 -21.00 -12.65 -16.23
CA ALA A 733 -22.44 -12.40 -16.15
C ALA A 733 -22.87 -11.98 -14.73
N ASP A 734 -22.25 -12.55 -13.69
CA ASP A 734 -22.42 -12.08 -12.33
C ASP A 734 -21.56 -10.83 -12.10
N THR A 735 -22.22 -9.72 -11.84
CA THR A 735 -21.58 -8.43 -11.60
C THR A 735 -20.63 -8.43 -10.39
N ASN A 736 -20.74 -9.37 -9.46
CA ASN A 736 -19.82 -9.53 -8.33
C ASN A 736 -18.52 -10.25 -8.73
N LEU A 737 -18.55 -11.03 -9.81
CA LEU A 737 -17.40 -11.79 -10.32
C LEU A 737 -16.66 -11.08 -11.47
N ILE A 738 -17.16 -9.91 -11.91
CA ILE A 738 -16.45 -9.04 -12.85
C ILE A 738 -15.18 -8.51 -12.18
N GLU A 739 -14.05 -8.56 -12.88
CA GLU A 739 -12.82 -7.85 -12.51
C GLU A 739 -12.70 -6.59 -13.39
N THR A 740 -12.73 -5.42 -12.75
CA THR A 740 -12.61 -4.13 -13.43
C THR A 740 -11.15 -3.73 -13.60
N TRP A 741 -10.91 -2.71 -14.41
CA TRP A 741 -9.58 -2.12 -14.52
C TRP A 741 -9.20 -1.43 -13.21
N ASP A 742 -7.91 -1.47 -12.87
CA ASP A 742 -7.34 -0.84 -11.67
C ASP A 742 -6.01 -0.14 -11.99
N LEU A 743 -6.11 1.05 -12.59
CA LEU A 743 -4.95 1.87 -12.94
C LEU A 743 -4.58 2.86 -11.84
N TRP A 744 -5.50 3.23 -10.94
CA TRP A 744 -5.27 4.19 -9.86
C TRP A 744 -5.23 3.58 -8.44
N SER A 745 -5.33 2.25 -8.31
CA SER A 745 -5.37 1.49 -7.04
C SER A 745 -6.64 1.79 -6.23
N ASP A 746 -7.74 1.16 -6.61
CA ASP A 746 -8.93 1.08 -5.76
C ASP A 746 -8.72 0.14 -4.55
N ASN A 747 -9.71 0.08 -3.66
CA ASN A 747 -9.61 -0.65 -2.38
C ASN A 747 -9.50 -2.17 -2.55
N ARG A 748 -9.92 -2.73 -3.69
CA ARG A 748 -9.93 -4.19 -3.91
C ARG A 748 -9.29 -4.61 -5.24
N LYS A 749 -8.38 -3.80 -5.76
CA LYS A 749 -7.60 -4.08 -6.99
C LYS A 749 -8.49 -4.46 -8.18
N GLY A 750 -9.64 -3.80 -8.32
CA GLY A 750 -10.64 -4.06 -9.36
C GLY A 750 -11.60 -5.22 -9.09
N LEU A 751 -11.45 -5.94 -7.97
CA LEU A 751 -12.46 -6.90 -7.50
C LEU A 751 -13.69 -6.16 -6.93
N ASN A 752 -14.76 -6.91 -6.66
CA ASN A 752 -15.98 -6.33 -6.10
C ASN A 752 -15.74 -5.76 -4.70
N SER A 753 -15.80 -4.43 -4.57
CA SER A 753 -15.88 -3.75 -3.27
C SER A 753 -17.34 -3.49 -2.90
N ASN A 754 -17.69 -3.81 -1.65
CA ASN A 754 -18.98 -3.56 -1.05
C ASN A 754 -18.85 -3.47 0.47
N GLY A 755 -18.62 -2.26 1.00
CA GLY A 755 -18.53 -2.01 2.44
C GLY A 755 -19.82 -2.26 3.24
N SER A 756 -20.95 -2.51 2.58
CA SER A 756 -22.25 -2.84 3.21
C SER A 756 -22.60 -4.33 3.22
N THR A 757 -21.74 -5.18 2.63
CA THR A 757 -21.97 -6.62 2.56
C THR A 757 -21.96 -7.30 3.94
N SER A 758 -22.61 -8.45 4.06
CA SER A 758 -22.52 -9.32 5.23
C SER A 758 -21.24 -10.16 5.26
N ASP A 759 -20.53 -10.27 4.13
CA ASP A 759 -19.24 -10.97 4.04
C ASP A 759 -18.14 -10.16 4.77
N PRO A 760 -17.59 -10.65 5.88
CA PRO A 760 -16.64 -9.88 6.69
C PRO A 760 -15.32 -9.58 5.96
N ILE A 761 -14.89 -10.44 5.03
CA ILE A 761 -13.63 -10.27 4.29
C ILE A 761 -13.82 -9.18 3.24
N VAL A 762 -14.86 -9.31 2.41
CA VAL A 762 -15.15 -8.30 1.38
C VAL A 762 -15.41 -6.94 2.02
N LYS A 763 -16.10 -6.91 3.15
CA LYS A 763 -16.38 -5.68 3.90
C LYS A 763 -15.10 -5.01 4.39
N ALA A 764 -14.25 -5.75 5.11
CA ALA A 764 -12.99 -5.21 5.64
C ALA A 764 -12.07 -4.70 4.52
N ASP A 765 -11.90 -5.48 3.44
CA ASP A 765 -11.11 -5.08 2.28
C ASP A 765 -11.68 -3.83 1.60
N SER A 766 -13.01 -3.71 1.52
CA SER A 766 -13.66 -2.55 0.89
C SER A 766 -13.47 -1.25 1.67
N TRP A 767 -13.25 -1.35 2.97
CA TRP A 767 -12.97 -0.24 3.87
C TRP A 767 -11.49 0.14 3.94
N SER A 768 -10.61 -0.80 3.58
CA SER A 768 -9.17 -0.61 3.59
C SER A 768 -8.67 0.00 2.29
N TYR A 769 -7.77 0.98 2.40
CA TYR A 769 -7.10 1.55 1.23
C TYR A 769 -5.86 0.73 0.85
N GLU A 770 -5.77 0.35 -0.42
CA GLU A 770 -4.60 -0.34 -1.00
C GLU A 770 -3.43 0.61 -1.28
N LEU A 771 -2.22 0.10 -1.52
CA LEU A 771 -1.09 0.97 -1.92
C LEU A 771 -1.39 1.72 -3.22
N LYS A 772 -1.09 3.03 -3.27
CA LYS A 772 -1.31 3.84 -4.48
C LYS A 772 -0.59 3.24 -5.70
N SER A 773 -1.17 3.47 -6.87
CA SER A 773 -0.60 2.98 -8.12
C SER A 773 0.54 3.87 -8.62
N GLU A 774 1.30 3.34 -9.56
CA GLU A 774 2.31 4.04 -10.34
C GLU A 774 1.73 5.13 -11.27
N PHE A 775 0.44 5.05 -11.63
CA PHE A 775 -0.26 5.99 -12.53
C PHE A 775 -1.12 7.03 -11.79
N ASP A 776 -1.23 6.92 -10.47
CA ASP A 776 -1.92 7.90 -9.62
C ASP A 776 -1.30 9.30 -9.85
N PRO A 777 -2.09 10.31 -10.27
CA PRO A 777 -1.57 11.63 -10.59
C PRO A 777 -1.25 12.47 -9.35
N CYS A 778 -1.66 12.08 -8.15
CA CYS A 778 -1.49 12.91 -6.97
C CYS A 778 -0.03 13.00 -6.51
N PRO A 779 0.38 14.16 -5.93
CA PRO A 779 1.73 14.37 -5.41
C PRO A 779 2.17 13.39 -4.32
N ASN A 780 3.43 13.47 -3.90
CA ASN A 780 3.95 12.63 -2.82
C ASN A 780 3.13 12.82 -1.54
N GLY A 781 2.77 11.72 -0.87
CA GLY A 781 1.92 11.74 0.33
C GLY A 781 0.41 11.93 0.07
N TRP A 782 0.00 12.04 -1.20
CA TRP A 782 -1.39 12.20 -1.62
C TRP A 782 -1.77 11.12 -2.64
N ARG A 783 -3.05 10.79 -2.73
CA ARG A 783 -3.62 9.79 -3.65
C ARG A 783 -5.00 10.17 -4.16
N VAL A 784 -5.46 9.52 -5.22
CA VAL A 784 -6.86 9.59 -5.65
C VAL A 784 -7.73 8.81 -4.65
N PRO A 785 -8.85 9.38 -4.17
CA PRO A 785 -9.77 8.65 -3.28
C PRO A 785 -10.52 7.55 -4.04
N SER A 786 -10.77 6.44 -3.35
CA SER A 786 -11.52 5.28 -3.85
C SER A 786 -12.94 5.25 -3.28
N GLN A 787 -13.85 4.57 -3.96
CA GLN A 787 -15.15 4.20 -3.41
C GLN A 787 -15.06 2.91 -2.58
N TYR A 788 -15.90 2.84 -1.55
CA TYR A 788 -16.08 1.67 -0.68
C TYR A 788 -17.12 0.68 -1.22
N GLY A 789 -17.84 1.08 -2.28
CA GLY A 789 -18.79 0.25 -3.01
C GLY A 789 -18.61 0.45 -4.51
N ARG A 790 -18.21 -0.59 -5.23
CA ARG A 790 -18.03 -0.54 -6.67
C ARG A 790 -19.36 -0.46 -7.41
N ASN A 791 -20.27 -1.37 -7.04
CA ASN A 791 -21.59 -1.53 -7.66
C ASN A 791 -22.68 -0.99 -6.74
N THR A 792 -22.46 -1.08 -5.42
CA THR A 792 -23.41 -0.62 -4.43
C THR A 792 -23.52 0.90 -4.48
N ILE A 793 -24.75 1.40 -4.58
CA ILE A 793 -25.07 2.82 -4.78
C ILE A 793 -25.47 3.52 -3.48
N ASN A 794 -24.94 3.07 -2.35
CA ASN A 794 -25.20 3.72 -1.06
C ASN A 794 -24.34 4.97 -0.97
N SER A 795 -24.93 6.09 -0.55
CA SER A 795 -24.20 7.35 -0.49
C SER A 795 -23.07 7.34 0.55
N ASP A 796 -23.17 6.52 1.60
CA ASP A 796 -22.09 6.31 2.58
C ASP A 796 -20.98 5.35 2.11
N LEU A 797 -21.08 4.82 0.88
CA LEU A 797 -20.01 4.05 0.23
C LEU A 797 -19.22 4.87 -0.81
N ASN A 798 -19.46 6.19 -0.88
CA ASN A 798 -18.70 7.13 -1.70
C ASN A 798 -17.90 8.10 -0.81
N PRO A 799 -16.63 8.42 -1.12
CA PRO A 799 -15.79 9.32 -0.32
C PRO A 799 -16.37 10.74 -0.15
N TYR A 800 -17.15 11.21 -1.12
CA TYR A 800 -17.81 12.52 -1.14
C TYR A 800 -19.31 12.47 -0.80
N GLY A 801 -19.85 11.28 -0.51
CA GLY A 801 -21.25 11.10 -0.18
C GLY A 801 -21.56 11.42 1.29
N ARG A 802 -22.85 11.52 1.63
CA ARG A 802 -23.32 11.89 2.96
C ARG A 802 -23.11 10.76 3.96
N LYS A 803 -22.63 11.09 5.16
CA LYS A 803 -22.39 10.12 6.24
C LYS A 803 -23.70 9.61 6.84
N ASN A 804 -23.67 8.38 7.35
CA ASN A 804 -24.76 7.74 8.09
C ASN A 804 -26.08 7.71 7.31
N THR A 805 -26.01 7.39 6.00
CA THR A 805 -27.21 7.33 5.17
C THR A 805 -28.03 6.06 5.42
N GLY A 806 -27.43 5.03 6.00
CA GLY A 806 -28.14 3.78 6.31
C GLY A 806 -28.47 3.00 5.03
N ASN A 807 -27.50 2.91 4.11
CA ASN A 807 -27.65 2.29 2.79
C ASN A 807 -28.61 3.01 1.82
N VAL A 808 -28.84 4.32 2.01
CA VAL A 808 -29.69 5.11 1.11
C VAL A 808 -28.88 5.64 -0.08
N ASN A 809 -29.47 5.60 -1.27
CA ASN A 809 -28.97 6.28 -2.46
C ASN A 809 -29.59 7.68 -2.60
N ASP A 810 -28.83 8.72 -2.24
CA ASP A 810 -29.31 10.11 -2.32
C ASP A 810 -29.61 10.57 -3.75
N ASP A 811 -28.97 9.96 -4.76
CA ASP A 811 -29.16 10.33 -6.18
C ASP A 811 -30.62 10.13 -6.63
N ASN A 812 -31.35 9.19 -6.00
CA ASN A 812 -32.75 8.88 -6.34
C ASN A 812 -33.77 9.64 -5.47
N ILE A 813 -33.31 10.41 -4.48
CA ILE A 813 -34.17 11.12 -3.54
C ILE A 813 -33.91 12.61 -3.69
N ALA A 814 -34.79 13.31 -4.40
CA ALA A 814 -34.62 14.73 -4.70
C ALA A 814 -34.44 15.60 -3.44
N ALA A 815 -35.06 15.25 -2.31
CA ALA A 815 -34.87 15.96 -1.04
C ALA A 815 -33.44 15.88 -0.49
N ASN A 816 -32.65 14.89 -0.94
CA ASN A 816 -31.29 14.63 -0.52
C ASN A 816 -30.23 15.02 -1.57
N SER A 817 -30.61 15.10 -2.85
CA SER A 817 -29.69 15.44 -3.95
C SER A 817 -29.92 16.83 -4.52
N MET A 818 -31.14 17.41 -4.48
CA MET A 818 -31.44 18.73 -5.02
C MET A 818 -31.41 19.82 -3.95
N ILE A 819 -30.94 21.00 -4.33
CA ILE A 819 -30.88 22.19 -3.49
C ILE A 819 -31.80 23.25 -4.07
N TYR A 820 -32.81 23.65 -3.29
CA TYR A 820 -33.75 24.69 -3.68
C TYR A 820 -33.50 25.96 -2.86
N PRO A 821 -33.58 27.16 -3.45
CA PRO A 821 -33.27 28.41 -2.75
C PRO A 821 -34.30 28.79 -1.68
N ASN A 822 -35.51 28.24 -1.75
CA ASN A 822 -36.64 28.59 -0.89
C ASN A 822 -37.10 27.45 0.03
N THR A 823 -36.44 26.28 -0.01
CA THR A 823 -36.82 25.10 0.76
C THR A 823 -35.63 24.60 1.57
N VAL A 824 -35.78 24.58 2.89
CA VAL A 824 -34.74 24.03 3.78
C VAL A 824 -34.73 22.51 3.63
N SER A 825 -33.59 21.95 3.24
CA SER A 825 -33.37 20.50 3.24
C SER A 825 -32.83 20.06 4.61
N PRO A 826 -33.43 19.05 5.27
CA PRO A 826 -32.95 18.57 6.56
C PRO A 826 -31.61 17.82 6.47
N VAL A 827 -31.19 17.40 5.27
CA VAL A 827 -29.96 16.62 5.06
C VAL A 827 -28.84 17.42 4.37
N LEU A 828 -29.18 18.55 3.73
CA LEU A 828 -28.23 19.49 3.09
C LEU A 828 -28.14 20.82 3.85
N ASP A 829 -28.56 20.86 5.11
CA ASP A 829 -28.46 22.07 5.94
C ASP A 829 -27.01 22.55 6.04
N GLY A 830 -26.82 23.87 5.91
CA GLY A 830 -25.50 24.51 5.87
C GLY A 830 -24.74 24.43 4.53
N VAL A 831 -25.24 23.71 3.51
CA VAL A 831 -24.67 23.77 2.15
C VAL A 831 -25.03 25.10 1.49
N LYS A 832 -24.05 25.79 0.92
CA LYS A 832 -24.27 27.04 0.18
C LYS A 832 -23.96 26.85 -1.29
N VAL A 833 -24.93 27.18 -2.14
CA VAL A 833 -24.77 27.15 -3.59
C VAL A 833 -24.50 28.55 -4.11
N TYR A 834 -23.48 28.67 -4.94
CA TYR A 834 -23.15 29.85 -5.71
C TYR A 834 -23.35 29.47 -7.17
N PRO A 835 -24.50 29.84 -7.78
CA PRO A 835 -24.79 29.56 -9.18
C PRO A 835 -23.58 29.90 -10.05
N GLU A 836 -23.24 29.00 -10.98
CA GLU A 836 -22.08 29.09 -11.89
C GLU A 836 -20.68 29.02 -11.27
N LEU A 837 -20.55 29.29 -9.97
CA LEU A 837 -19.24 29.38 -9.31
C LEU A 837 -18.86 28.08 -8.60
N GLY A 838 -19.77 27.52 -7.81
CA GLY A 838 -19.46 26.34 -6.99
C GLY A 838 -20.41 26.12 -5.82
N ILE A 839 -20.10 25.09 -5.04
CA ILE A 839 -20.86 24.69 -3.84
C ILE A 839 -19.91 24.63 -2.64
N ASP A 840 -20.31 25.24 -1.52
CA ASP A 840 -19.57 25.24 -0.26
C ASP A 840 -20.25 24.30 0.76
N PHE A 841 -19.54 23.25 1.14
CA PHE A 841 -19.99 22.23 2.08
C PHE A 841 -19.43 22.41 3.50
N ARG A 842 -18.67 23.47 3.78
CA ARG A 842 -18.00 23.67 5.07
C ARG A 842 -18.98 23.87 6.23
N GLY A 843 -20.21 24.31 5.93
CA GLY A 843 -21.28 24.51 6.91
C GLY A 843 -22.00 23.24 7.33
N THR A 844 -21.70 22.08 6.73
CA THR A 844 -22.37 20.81 7.04
C THR A 844 -21.56 19.96 8.04
N ALA A 845 -22.24 19.14 8.84
CA ALA A 845 -21.59 18.15 9.71
C ALA A 845 -21.49 16.75 9.06
N ASN A 846 -22.46 16.38 8.22
CA ASN A 846 -22.62 15.05 7.65
C ASN A 846 -22.09 14.94 6.21
N ARG A 847 -21.52 16.01 5.64
CA ARG A 847 -20.96 16.02 4.28
C ARG A 847 -19.90 17.12 4.09
N LYS A 848 -18.98 17.28 5.05
CA LYS A 848 -18.01 18.40 5.10
C LYS A 848 -16.85 18.22 4.10
N ILE A 849 -17.14 18.12 2.81
CA ILE A 849 -16.18 17.82 1.74
C ILE A 849 -15.43 19.05 1.19
N GLY A 850 -15.56 20.21 1.84
CA GLY A 850 -14.90 21.46 1.46
C GLY A 850 -15.66 22.26 0.41
N ILE A 851 -14.93 22.91 -0.49
CA ILE A 851 -15.48 23.77 -1.55
C ILE A 851 -15.28 23.12 -2.92
N ILE A 852 -16.35 22.98 -3.69
CA ILE A 852 -16.35 22.33 -5.00
C ILE A 852 -16.63 23.39 -6.08
N PRO A 853 -15.64 23.76 -6.91
CA PRO A 853 -15.82 24.71 -8.00
C PRO A 853 -16.52 24.07 -9.20
N MET A 854 -17.34 24.81 -9.95
CA MET A 854 -17.93 24.36 -11.23
C MET A 854 -16.86 24.33 -12.33
N ASN A 855 -16.10 23.24 -12.38
CA ASN A 855 -14.90 23.11 -13.21
C ASN A 855 -15.14 22.56 -14.62
N GLY A 856 -16.37 22.18 -14.99
CA GLY A 856 -16.64 21.51 -16.27
C GLY A 856 -15.89 20.19 -16.41
N ASN A 857 -15.94 19.60 -17.60
CA ASN A 857 -15.21 18.36 -17.89
C ASN A 857 -14.98 18.16 -19.40
N TYR A 858 -14.06 17.26 -19.75
CA TYR A 858 -13.94 16.76 -21.12
C TYR A 858 -14.93 15.61 -21.31
N GLU A 859 -16.07 15.90 -21.91
CA GLU A 859 -17.12 14.94 -22.15
C GLU A 859 -16.88 14.15 -23.44
N TYR A 860 -17.20 12.85 -23.38
CA TYR A 860 -17.15 11.95 -24.53
C TYR A 860 -18.54 11.79 -25.14
N TYR A 861 -18.65 12.13 -26.42
CA TYR A 861 -19.82 11.84 -27.25
C TYR A 861 -19.52 10.65 -28.15
N GLY A 862 -20.20 9.54 -27.91
CA GLY A 862 -20.05 8.28 -28.66
C GLY A 862 -21.26 7.94 -29.53
N PRO A 863 -21.23 6.77 -30.21
CA PRO A 863 -22.31 6.33 -31.11
C PRO A 863 -23.68 6.13 -30.42
N ASP A 864 -23.73 6.04 -29.09
CA ASP A 864 -24.97 5.92 -28.29
C ASP A 864 -25.77 7.23 -28.14
N ALA A 865 -25.22 8.37 -28.56
CA ALA A 865 -25.93 9.65 -28.49
C ALA A 865 -26.96 9.75 -29.63
N ALA A 866 -27.98 8.89 -29.60
CA ALA A 866 -29.03 8.69 -30.61
C ALA A 866 -29.84 9.95 -30.96
N THR A 867 -29.73 11.01 -30.15
CA THR A 867 -30.42 12.30 -30.33
C THR A 867 -29.49 13.45 -30.73
N SER A 868 -28.18 13.21 -30.87
CA SER A 868 -27.21 14.25 -31.19
C SER A 868 -26.75 14.16 -32.66
N ASN A 869 -26.34 15.30 -33.24
CA ASN A 869 -25.68 15.35 -34.56
C ASN A 869 -24.34 14.57 -34.61
N TYR A 870 -23.95 13.87 -33.53
CA TYR A 870 -22.65 13.23 -33.32
C TYR A 870 -22.69 11.70 -33.34
N ALA A 871 -23.85 11.07 -33.58
CA ALA A 871 -24.02 9.61 -33.60
C ALA A 871 -23.05 8.84 -34.55
N ASN A 872 -22.46 9.51 -35.53
CA ASN A 872 -21.53 8.92 -36.50
C ASN A 872 -20.04 9.24 -36.27
N LYS A 873 -19.68 10.03 -35.24
CA LYS A 873 -18.29 10.42 -34.94
C LYS A 873 -18.07 10.58 -33.44
N SER A 874 -17.30 9.67 -32.85
CA SER A 874 -16.84 9.79 -31.46
C SER A 874 -16.03 11.08 -31.26
N LYS A 875 -16.49 12.01 -30.41
CA LYS A 875 -15.85 13.32 -30.14
C LYS A 875 -15.57 13.46 -28.64
N ILE A 876 -14.50 14.16 -28.29
CA ILE A 876 -14.27 14.67 -26.92
C ILE A 876 -14.31 16.20 -26.96
N VAL A 877 -15.05 16.82 -26.04
CA VAL A 877 -15.19 18.28 -25.96
C VAL A 877 -15.07 18.72 -24.52
N TYR A 878 -14.31 19.78 -24.26
CA TYR A 878 -14.36 20.46 -22.98
C TYR A 878 -15.56 21.41 -22.95
N GLN A 879 -16.44 21.27 -21.97
CA GLN A 879 -17.63 22.11 -21.85
C GLN A 879 -18.15 22.16 -20.42
N ASP A 880 -19.27 22.86 -20.25
CA ASP A 880 -20.02 23.02 -19.01
C ASP A 880 -19.19 23.60 -17.85
N GLN A 881 -18.10 24.30 -18.18
CA GLN A 881 -17.47 25.21 -17.23
C GLN A 881 -18.53 26.20 -16.77
N ALA A 882 -18.67 26.35 -15.46
CA ALA A 882 -19.73 27.12 -14.82
C ALA A 882 -21.14 26.49 -14.85
N SER A 883 -21.33 25.22 -15.22
CA SER A 883 -22.62 24.52 -15.04
C SER A 883 -22.49 23.26 -14.20
N ASP A 884 -21.42 22.48 -14.40
CA ASP A 884 -21.16 21.28 -13.63
C ASP A 884 -19.73 21.18 -13.10
N ALA A 885 -19.54 20.23 -12.19
CA ALA A 885 -18.25 19.75 -11.76
C ALA A 885 -18.28 18.23 -11.66
N THR A 886 -17.26 17.59 -12.23
CA THR A 886 -17.06 16.14 -12.08
C THR A 886 -15.74 15.87 -11.36
N LEU A 887 -15.80 15.03 -10.33
CA LEU A 887 -14.64 14.51 -9.61
C LEU A 887 -14.45 13.02 -9.86
N ASN A 888 -13.27 12.67 -10.35
CA ASN A 888 -12.85 11.29 -10.54
C ASN A 888 -12.50 10.59 -9.21
N THR A 889 -12.83 9.30 -9.12
CA THR A 889 -12.34 8.41 -8.06
C THR A 889 -11.42 7.33 -8.65
N ALA A 890 -10.65 6.65 -7.80
CA ALA A 890 -9.79 5.55 -8.21
C ALA A 890 -10.58 4.30 -8.65
N THR A 891 -11.86 4.20 -8.29
CA THR A 891 -12.68 3.02 -8.53
C THR A 891 -13.29 3.01 -9.93
N TYR A 892 -13.16 1.87 -10.62
CA TYR A 892 -13.90 1.58 -11.85
C TYR A 892 -15.08 0.66 -11.52
N GLY A 893 -16.30 1.09 -11.85
CA GLY A 893 -17.53 0.35 -11.59
C GLY A 893 -18.14 -0.31 -12.82
N ILE A 894 -19.35 -0.84 -12.67
CA ILE A 894 -20.16 -1.26 -13.81
C ILE A 894 -20.56 -0.02 -14.61
N GLY A 895 -20.37 -0.03 -15.93
CA GLY A 895 -20.65 1.12 -16.78
C GLY A 895 -19.45 2.04 -17.04
N GLY A 896 -18.49 2.14 -16.10
CA GLY A 896 -17.32 3.00 -16.27
C GLY A 896 -16.63 3.43 -14.97
N ALA A 897 -15.80 4.47 -15.04
CA ALA A 897 -15.18 5.09 -13.89
C ALA A 897 -16.23 5.68 -12.95
N ARG A 898 -16.11 5.44 -11.64
CA ARG A 898 -17.01 6.01 -10.63
C ARG A 898 -16.64 7.47 -10.38
N ILE A 899 -17.64 8.34 -10.41
CA ILE A 899 -17.45 9.79 -10.30
C ILE A 899 -18.49 10.40 -9.35
N SER A 900 -18.23 11.63 -8.93
CA SER A 900 -19.24 12.49 -8.28
C SER A 900 -19.46 13.73 -9.12
N VAL A 901 -20.73 14.05 -9.34
CA VAL A 901 -21.19 15.16 -10.19
C VAL A 901 -21.93 16.16 -9.34
N PHE A 902 -21.64 17.43 -9.55
CA PHE A 902 -22.24 18.56 -8.88
C PHE A 902 -22.75 19.53 -9.93
N TYR A 903 -24.02 19.93 -9.83
CA TYR A 903 -24.65 20.89 -10.74
C TYR A 903 -24.93 22.20 -10.00
N SER A 904 -24.68 23.31 -10.70
CA SER A 904 -24.98 24.67 -10.25
C SER A 904 -25.32 25.55 -11.47
N SER A 905 -26.29 25.11 -12.27
CA SER A 905 -26.67 25.73 -13.53
C SER A 905 -27.95 26.57 -13.35
N PRO A 906 -27.87 27.90 -13.24
CA PRO A 906 -29.05 28.75 -13.08
C PRO A 906 -29.94 28.80 -14.32
N GLU A 907 -29.38 28.49 -15.50
CA GLU A 907 -30.09 28.58 -16.78
C GLU A 907 -30.99 27.36 -17.05
N ASP A 908 -30.71 26.20 -16.42
CA ASP A 908 -31.53 25.00 -16.60
C ASP A 908 -32.82 25.05 -15.77
N THR A 909 -33.84 25.68 -16.34
CA THR A 909 -35.18 25.79 -15.75
C THR A 909 -36.01 24.50 -15.86
N SER A 910 -35.51 23.45 -16.51
CA SER A 910 -36.25 22.19 -16.68
C SER A 910 -36.41 21.42 -15.36
N LYS A 911 -35.54 21.68 -14.38
CA LYS A 911 -35.53 21.02 -13.07
C LYS A 911 -36.21 21.85 -11.98
N SER A 912 -36.06 23.17 -12.02
CA SER A 912 -36.73 24.10 -11.12
C SER A 912 -36.81 25.49 -11.73
N THR A 913 -37.72 26.33 -11.25
CA THR A 913 -37.84 27.74 -11.70
C THR A 913 -36.62 28.60 -11.38
N THR A 914 -35.68 28.09 -10.59
CA THR A 914 -34.46 28.80 -10.14
C THR A 914 -33.18 28.13 -10.61
N GLY A 915 -33.26 27.29 -11.64
CA GLY A 915 -32.13 26.53 -12.19
C GLY A 915 -31.95 25.15 -11.55
N TRP A 916 -30.90 24.45 -11.97
CA TRP A 916 -30.54 23.12 -11.49
C TRP A 916 -29.33 23.18 -10.55
N ASN A 917 -29.59 22.94 -9.26
CA ASN A 917 -28.56 22.81 -8.24
C ASN A 917 -28.69 21.44 -7.58
N ALA A 918 -27.72 20.55 -7.80
CA ALA A 918 -27.84 19.17 -7.36
C ALA A 918 -26.49 18.48 -7.13
N ILE A 919 -26.53 17.37 -6.40
CA ILE A 919 -25.36 16.59 -6.06
C ILE A 919 -25.65 15.10 -6.25
N TYR A 920 -24.84 14.45 -7.07
CA TYR A 920 -24.96 13.03 -7.41
C TYR A 920 -23.62 12.33 -7.20
N VAL A 921 -23.58 11.28 -6.39
CA VAL A 921 -22.33 10.61 -6.00
C VAL A 921 -22.23 9.17 -6.50
N ASN A 922 -23.32 8.62 -7.01
CA ASN A 922 -23.36 7.25 -7.50
C ASN A 922 -23.31 7.18 -9.02
N GLN A 923 -22.69 8.16 -9.65
CA GLN A 923 -22.57 8.28 -11.10
C GLN A 923 -21.40 7.47 -11.65
N THR A 924 -21.50 7.09 -12.92
CA THR A 924 -20.41 6.47 -13.68
C THR A 924 -20.22 7.20 -14.99
N THR A 925 -18.98 7.29 -15.46
CA THR A 925 -18.66 7.84 -16.78
C THR A 925 -17.71 6.94 -17.53
N LYS A 926 -17.76 6.98 -18.86
CA LYS A 926 -16.81 6.24 -19.69
C LYS A 926 -15.40 6.82 -19.46
N ALA A 927 -14.39 5.95 -19.39
CA ALA A 927 -13.00 6.39 -19.21
C ALA A 927 -12.42 7.18 -20.40
N ASN A 928 -13.18 7.35 -21.50
CA ASN A 928 -12.75 8.11 -22.67
C ASN A 928 -12.70 9.63 -22.41
N GLY A 929 -13.51 10.15 -21.48
CA GLY A 929 -13.49 11.55 -21.06
C GLY A 929 -12.37 11.87 -20.06
N ALA A 930 -12.32 13.13 -19.60
CA ALA A 930 -11.43 13.55 -18.52
C ALA A 930 -12.16 14.47 -17.53
N SER A 931 -11.84 14.36 -16.26
CA SER A 931 -12.45 15.15 -15.19
C SER A 931 -11.42 15.51 -14.12
N ALA A 932 -11.78 16.43 -13.23
CA ALA A 932 -10.89 16.88 -12.17
C ALA A 932 -10.62 15.77 -11.14
N VAL A 933 -9.47 15.87 -10.47
CA VAL A 933 -9.08 14.99 -9.36
C VAL A 933 -8.91 15.84 -8.11
N ARG A 934 -9.54 15.42 -7.00
CA ARG A 934 -9.29 16.00 -5.67
C ARG A 934 -8.61 14.96 -4.80
N CYS A 935 -7.31 15.13 -4.62
CA CYS A 935 -6.48 14.20 -3.89
C CYS A 935 -6.82 14.18 -2.40
N MET A 936 -6.64 13.02 -1.77
CA MET A 936 -6.66 12.83 -0.32
C MET A 936 -5.29 12.40 0.19
N LYS A 937 -4.98 12.66 1.45
CA LYS A 937 -3.75 12.23 2.09
C LYS A 937 -3.69 10.71 2.08
N ASP A 938 -2.55 10.14 1.67
CA ASP A 938 -2.40 8.70 1.55
C ASP A 938 -2.22 8.08 2.95
N PRO A 939 -3.13 7.20 3.40
CA PRO A 939 -3.01 6.54 4.70
C PRO A 939 -1.80 5.58 4.75
N ASN A 940 -1.31 5.11 3.60
CA ASN A 940 -0.24 4.13 3.50
C ASN A 940 1.13 4.76 3.20
N ILE A 941 1.33 6.06 3.44
CA ILE A 941 2.58 6.77 3.09
C ILE A 941 3.84 6.08 3.64
N GLY A 942 3.77 5.52 4.85
CA GLY A 942 4.89 4.78 5.46
C GLY A 942 5.29 3.51 4.73
N LEU A 943 4.43 2.98 3.85
CA LEU A 943 4.66 1.74 3.10
C LEU A 943 5.13 1.98 1.65
N LEU A 944 5.06 3.22 1.15
CA LEU A 944 5.41 3.56 -0.24
C LEU A 944 6.89 3.89 -0.44
N GLY A 945 7.62 4.14 0.66
CA GLY A 945 9.00 4.64 0.64
C GLY A 945 9.09 6.16 0.74
N ASN A 946 10.27 6.67 1.08
CA ASN A 946 10.48 8.10 1.30
C ASN A 946 10.89 8.82 0.00
N PHE A 947 9.93 9.50 -0.64
CA PHE A 947 10.15 10.34 -1.83
C PHE A 947 10.16 11.83 -1.52
N ASN A 948 10.77 12.24 -0.40
CA ASN A 948 10.87 13.65 -0.02
C ASN A 948 11.37 14.52 -1.19
N MET A 949 10.62 15.59 -1.45
CA MET A 949 10.97 16.55 -2.49
C MET A 949 12.29 17.24 -2.14
N GLN A 950 13.13 17.40 -3.15
CA GLN A 950 14.38 18.14 -3.04
C GLN A 950 14.23 19.47 -3.76
N TYR A 951 14.62 20.54 -3.10
CA TYR A 951 14.48 21.90 -3.60
C TYR A 951 15.82 22.46 -4.06
N VAL A 952 15.76 23.52 -4.87
CA VAL A 952 16.91 24.36 -5.22
C VAL A 952 16.79 25.61 -4.35
N PRO A 953 17.57 25.73 -3.25
CA PRO A 953 17.51 26.89 -2.38
C PRO A 953 17.85 28.16 -3.16
N SER A 954 17.16 29.25 -2.83
CA SER A 954 17.45 30.54 -3.45
C SER A 954 18.79 31.10 -2.97
N THR A 955 19.51 31.74 -3.88
CA THR A 955 20.69 32.56 -3.53
C THR A 955 20.32 34.01 -3.22
N GLU A 956 19.06 34.40 -3.47
CA GLU A 956 18.56 35.74 -3.14
C GLU A 956 18.38 35.86 -1.62
N THR A 957 18.94 36.92 -1.04
CA THR A 957 18.84 37.21 0.41
C THR A 957 17.71 38.17 0.77
N ASP A 958 17.03 38.73 -0.25
CA ASP A 958 15.93 39.68 -0.08
C ASP A 958 14.60 38.94 0.10
N ASN A 959 14.25 38.64 1.35
CA ASN A 959 13.01 37.95 1.74
C ASN A 959 11.81 38.89 1.90
N THR A 960 11.88 40.11 1.38
CA THR A 960 10.80 41.09 1.53
C THR A 960 9.56 40.67 0.72
N ASP A 961 8.39 40.63 1.36
CA ASP A 961 7.12 40.39 0.67
C ASP A 961 6.64 41.64 -0.10
N TYR A 962 7.34 41.96 -1.19
CA TYR A 962 6.98 43.06 -2.07
C TYR A 962 5.56 42.90 -2.64
N LYS A 963 5.05 41.67 -2.82
CA LYS A 963 3.69 41.46 -3.35
C LYS A 963 2.63 42.02 -2.39
N SER A 964 2.76 41.83 -1.08
CA SER A 964 1.85 42.47 -0.11
C SER A 964 1.86 44.00 -0.24
N TRP A 965 3.03 44.60 -0.45
CA TRP A 965 3.19 46.06 -0.56
C TRP A 965 2.55 46.64 -1.82
N THR A 966 2.38 45.86 -2.89
CA THR A 966 1.63 46.32 -4.07
C THR A 966 0.16 46.64 -3.78
N LYS A 967 -0.41 46.11 -2.68
CA LYS A 967 -1.81 46.31 -2.30
C LYS A 967 -2.05 47.61 -1.52
N GLU A 968 -1.00 48.31 -1.10
CA GLU A 968 -1.10 49.60 -0.42
C GLU A 968 -1.87 50.64 -1.25
N ALA A 969 -2.45 51.64 -0.60
CA ALA A 969 -3.25 52.66 -1.29
C ALA A 969 -2.37 53.62 -2.11
N ASN A 970 -2.85 54.02 -3.30
CA ASN A 970 -2.25 55.10 -4.10
C ASN A 970 -3.05 56.42 -4.00
N SER A 971 -4.20 56.39 -3.33
CA SER A 971 -5.13 57.50 -3.23
C SER A 971 -5.65 57.59 -1.80
N HIS A 972 -5.69 58.81 -1.29
CA HIS A 972 -6.05 59.07 0.09
C HIS A 972 -7.08 60.20 0.14
N VAL A 973 -8.06 60.05 1.03
CA VAL A 973 -9.04 61.11 1.33
C VAL A 973 -8.77 61.57 2.76
N VAL A 974 -8.61 62.87 2.94
CA VAL A 974 -8.34 63.47 4.25
C VAL A 974 -9.34 64.59 4.50
N MET A 975 -10.05 64.50 5.61
CA MET A 975 -10.98 65.54 6.05
C MET A 975 -10.20 66.62 6.82
N THR A 976 -9.98 67.78 6.18
CA THR A 976 -9.24 68.92 6.73
C THR A 976 -10.10 69.87 7.58
N GLY A 977 -11.37 69.52 7.81
CA GLY A 977 -12.36 70.31 8.54
C GLY A 977 -13.29 71.11 7.63
N GLU A 978 -14.43 71.55 8.18
CA GLU A 978 -15.37 72.41 7.45
C GLU A 978 -14.94 73.88 7.48
N ALA A 979 -15.40 74.65 6.50
CA ALA A 979 -15.04 76.07 6.35
C ALA A 979 -15.38 76.91 7.61
N THR A 980 -16.39 76.50 8.38
CA THR A 980 -16.88 77.19 9.58
C THR A 980 -16.20 76.75 10.87
N ASP A 981 -15.36 75.70 10.88
CA ASP A 981 -14.73 75.20 12.09
C ASP A 981 -13.46 76.01 12.42
N ALA A 982 -13.62 77.06 13.22
CA ALA A 982 -12.56 77.95 13.66
C ALA A 982 -11.41 77.25 14.45
N THR A 983 -11.59 76.00 14.87
CA THR A 983 -10.60 75.23 15.63
C THR A 983 -9.83 74.20 14.79
N ALA A 984 -10.23 73.97 13.53
CA ALA A 984 -9.57 73.02 12.65
C ALA A 984 -8.07 73.36 12.46
N GLN A 985 -7.22 72.34 12.62
CA GLN A 985 -5.76 72.41 12.50
C GLN A 985 -5.29 71.70 11.22
N ASP A 986 -4.06 72.00 10.79
CA ASP A 986 -3.42 71.30 9.69
C ASP A 986 -3.38 69.79 9.95
N LYS A 987 -3.45 69.00 8.88
CA LYS A 987 -3.42 67.53 8.95
C LYS A 987 -2.16 67.01 8.29
N VAL A 988 -1.48 66.06 8.92
CA VAL A 988 -0.35 65.36 8.32
C VAL A 988 -0.83 64.00 7.84
N LEU A 989 -0.81 63.80 6.52
CA LEU A 989 -1.02 62.49 5.90
C LEU A 989 0.33 61.80 5.74
N LYS A 990 0.43 60.56 6.21
CA LYS A 990 1.60 59.68 6.03
C LYS A 990 1.27 58.66 4.96
N ILE A 991 1.99 58.69 3.85
CA ILE A 991 1.84 57.74 2.74
C ILE A 991 3.04 56.79 2.78
N SER A 992 2.82 55.49 2.93
CA SER A 992 3.90 54.50 2.89
C SER A 992 4.51 54.41 1.48
N LEU A 993 5.84 54.42 1.37
CA LEU A 993 6.55 54.26 0.09
C LEU A 993 6.75 52.80 -0.31
N LYS A 994 6.29 51.85 0.52
CA LYS A 994 6.38 50.41 0.27
C LYS A 994 5.84 50.01 -1.10
N LYS A 995 4.71 50.58 -1.52
CA LYS A 995 4.14 50.32 -2.85
C LYS A 995 5.07 50.71 -3.98
N ALA A 996 5.65 51.91 -3.91
CA ALA A 996 6.58 52.40 -4.94
C ALA A 996 7.80 51.47 -5.04
N TYR A 997 8.35 51.05 -3.90
CA TYR A 997 9.45 50.07 -3.85
C TYR A 997 9.09 48.72 -4.46
N ALA A 998 7.92 48.20 -4.10
CA ALA A 998 7.43 46.94 -4.65
C ALA A 998 7.19 47.00 -6.16
N MET A 999 6.54 48.06 -6.64
CA MET A 999 6.29 48.24 -8.07
C MET A 999 7.59 48.33 -8.87
N GLN A 1000 8.57 49.05 -8.33
CA GLN A 1000 9.90 49.14 -8.95
C GLN A 1000 10.61 47.79 -8.99
N LYS A 1001 10.68 47.10 -7.86
CA LYS A 1001 11.37 45.80 -7.73
C LYS A 1001 10.71 44.70 -8.57
N LEU A 1002 9.38 44.68 -8.64
CA LEU A 1002 8.63 43.60 -9.26
C LEU A 1002 8.35 43.82 -10.75
N TYR A 1003 8.16 45.07 -11.20
CA TYR A 1003 7.60 45.34 -12.53
C TYR A 1003 8.35 46.37 -13.37
N LEU A 1004 9.02 47.36 -12.76
CA LEU A 1004 9.63 48.47 -13.51
C LEU A 1004 11.16 48.35 -13.65
N SER A 1005 11.82 47.48 -12.90
CA SER A 1005 13.26 47.25 -12.94
C SER A 1005 13.59 45.97 -13.70
N ASP A 1006 14.40 46.08 -14.76
CA ASP A 1006 14.87 44.92 -15.55
C ASP A 1006 15.73 43.95 -14.72
N ASN A 1007 16.46 44.46 -13.71
CA ASN A 1007 17.35 43.67 -12.85
C ASN A 1007 16.80 43.47 -11.43
N LYS A 1008 15.54 43.85 -11.18
CA LYS A 1008 14.89 43.75 -9.86
C LYS A 1008 15.70 44.45 -8.77
N GLN A 1009 16.29 45.61 -9.08
CA GLN A 1009 16.99 46.46 -8.12
C GLN A 1009 16.30 47.81 -7.97
N LEU A 1010 16.50 48.43 -6.80
CA LEU A 1010 16.09 49.81 -6.60
C LEU A 1010 17.04 50.76 -7.36
N PRO A 1011 16.53 51.90 -7.86
CA PRO A 1011 17.36 52.91 -8.51
C PRO A 1011 18.51 53.34 -7.59
N GLY A 1012 19.75 53.22 -8.08
CA GLY A 1012 20.93 53.72 -7.38
C GLY A 1012 21.00 55.25 -7.42
N GLY A 1013 21.53 55.86 -6.35
CA GLY A 1013 21.72 57.31 -6.23
C GLY A 1013 21.29 57.88 -4.89
N THR A 1014 21.59 59.16 -4.65
CA THR A 1014 21.32 59.85 -3.37
C THR A 1014 19.99 60.60 -3.32
N LYS A 1015 19.34 60.83 -4.47
CA LYS A 1015 18.05 61.54 -4.52
C LYS A 1015 16.96 60.68 -3.87
N ASN A 1016 16.27 61.27 -2.90
CA ASN A 1016 15.19 60.66 -2.13
C ASN A 1016 14.23 61.77 -1.68
N THR A 1017 13.45 62.31 -2.62
CA THR A 1017 12.71 63.57 -2.44
C THR A 1017 11.26 63.41 -2.84
N ALA A 1018 10.39 64.27 -2.31
CA ALA A 1018 9.01 64.36 -2.73
C ALA A 1018 8.74 65.67 -3.47
N SER A 1019 7.74 65.68 -4.35
CA SER A 1019 7.26 66.88 -5.04
C SER A 1019 5.74 66.92 -5.11
N ILE A 1020 5.20 68.11 -5.39
CA ILE A 1020 3.80 68.30 -5.75
C ILE A 1020 3.77 68.41 -7.29
N VAL A 1021 3.13 67.45 -7.95
CA VAL A 1021 3.01 67.43 -9.42
C VAL A 1021 1.98 68.46 -9.88
N TRP A 1022 0.82 68.47 -9.23
CA TRP A 1022 -0.21 69.50 -9.44
C TRP A 1022 -1.16 69.57 -8.23
N SER A 1023 -1.87 70.70 -8.09
CA SER A 1023 -2.98 70.86 -7.16
C SER A 1023 -4.07 71.73 -7.78
N THR A 1024 -5.35 71.41 -7.55
CA THR A 1024 -6.48 72.29 -7.92
C THR A 1024 -6.56 73.52 -7.01
N ASN A 1025 -5.88 73.48 -5.87
CA ASN A 1025 -5.79 74.58 -4.91
C ASN A 1025 -4.33 74.72 -4.44
N PRO A 1026 -3.58 75.74 -4.90
CA PRO A 1026 -2.18 75.93 -4.52
C PRO A 1026 -1.93 76.05 -3.01
N ALA A 1027 -2.94 76.44 -2.22
CA ALA A 1027 -2.83 76.55 -0.77
C ALA A 1027 -3.13 75.23 -0.01
N LEU A 1028 -3.49 74.15 -0.72
CA LEU A 1028 -3.90 72.88 -0.11
C LEU A 1028 -2.77 72.19 0.65
N ILE A 1029 -1.57 72.14 0.06
CA ILE A 1029 -0.40 71.44 0.62
C ILE A 1029 0.60 72.50 1.09
N LYS A 1030 0.90 72.50 2.40
CA LYS A 1030 1.91 73.39 2.99
C LYS A 1030 3.33 72.85 2.83
N SER A 1031 3.49 71.53 2.94
CA SER A 1031 4.80 70.89 2.78
C SER A 1031 4.66 69.42 2.40
N VAL A 1032 5.68 68.91 1.71
CA VAL A 1032 5.87 67.48 1.43
C VAL A 1032 7.32 67.10 1.69
N LYS A 1033 7.55 65.98 2.38
CA LYS A 1033 8.89 65.47 2.67
C LYS A 1033 8.89 63.95 2.80
N ILE A 1034 10.06 63.34 2.62
CA ILE A 1034 10.29 61.93 2.90
C ILE A 1034 10.87 61.79 4.32
N THR A 1035 10.35 60.86 5.10
CA THR A 1035 10.77 60.57 6.48
C THR A 1035 10.95 59.07 6.67
N GLY A 1036 11.80 58.69 7.63
CA GLY A 1036 12.10 57.28 7.92
C GLY A 1036 13.31 56.77 7.16
N ALA A 1037 13.48 55.44 7.15
CA ALA A 1037 14.56 54.74 6.47
C ALA A 1037 14.01 53.53 5.72
N TYR A 1038 14.61 53.23 4.57
CA TYR A 1038 14.25 52.06 3.77
C TYR A 1038 14.25 50.78 4.63
N PRO A 1039 13.23 49.91 4.51
CA PRO A 1039 12.08 49.99 3.60
C PRO A 1039 10.83 50.68 4.16
N ASN A 1040 10.89 51.23 5.37
CA ASN A 1040 9.73 51.83 6.05
C ASN A 1040 9.68 53.36 5.89
N GLU A 1041 10.11 53.88 4.73
CA GLU A 1041 9.99 55.30 4.42
C GLU A 1041 8.53 55.69 4.18
N GLU A 1042 8.19 56.91 4.60
CA GLU A 1042 6.90 57.54 4.42
C GLU A 1042 7.07 58.89 3.73
N MET A 1043 6.10 59.25 2.89
CA MET A 1043 5.90 60.63 2.45
C MET A 1043 4.91 61.33 3.39
N GLU A 1044 5.41 62.31 4.13
CA GLU A 1044 4.58 63.19 4.96
C GLU A 1044 4.08 64.38 4.12
N VAL A 1045 2.77 64.47 3.95
CA VAL A 1045 2.07 65.58 3.28
C VAL A 1045 1.32 66.38 4.32
N THR A 1046 1.73 67.64 4.54
CA THR A 1046 1.03 68.56 5.45
C THR A 1046 -0.04 69.32 4.69
N LEU A 1047 -1.30 69.05 5.01
CA LEU A 1047 -2.49 69.64 4.41
C LEU A 1047 -2.97 70.82 5.25
N ALA A 1048 -3.22 71.95 4.60
CA ALA A 1048 -3.75 73.14 5.27
C ALA A 1048 -5.15 72.88 5.83
N ALA A 1049 -5.40 73.33 7.07
CA ALA A 1049 -6.75 73.28 7.66
C ALA A 1049 -7.80 73.92 6.75
N ARG A 1050 -8.98 73.31 6.65
CA ARG A 1050 -10.16 73.81 5.90
C ARG A 1050 -9.96 73.96 4.39
N ALA A 1051 -8.79 73.62 3.85
CA ALA A 1051 -8.54 73.69 2.42
C ALA A 1051 -9.21 72.51 1.70
N LYS A 1052 -9.95 72.83 0.62
CA LYS A 1052 -10.59 71.85 -0.27
C LYS A 1052 -9.88 71.84 -1.63
N GLY A 1053 -9.72 70.67 -2.21
CA GLY A 1053 -9.09 70.48 -3.51
C GLY A 1053 -8.51 69.09 -3.69
N ASN A 1054 -7.96 68.84 -4.87
CA ASN A 1054 -7.24 67.62 -5.22
C ASN A 1054 -5.78 67.95 -5.50
N ALA A 1055 -4.87 67.04 -5.22
CA ALA A 1055 -3.46 67.18 -5.58
C ALA A 1055 -2.84 65.83 -5.91
N VAL A 1056 -1.79 65.84 -6.73
CA VAL A 1056 -0.91 64.70 -6.95
C VAL A 1056 0.46 65.03 -6.41
N VAL A 1057 1.00 64.12 -5.60
CA VAL A 1057 2.36 64.16 -5.07
C VAL A 1057 3.18 63.03 -5.68
N ALA A 1058 4.48 63.23 -5.86
CA ALA A 1058 5.38 62.25 -6.45
C ALA A 1058 6.58 61.99 -5.55
N PHE A 1059 6.98 60.72 -5.50
CA PHE A 1059 8.21 60.26 -4.86
C PHE A 1059 9.28 60.09 -5.93
N HIS A 1060 10.45 60.69 -5.74
CA HIS A 1060 11.57 60.64 -6.67
C HIS A 1060 12.76 59.92 -6.03
N LYS A 1061 13.29 58.90 -6.71
CA LYS A 1061 14.44 58.13 -6.22
C LYS A 1061 15.54 57.92 -7.28
N GLY A 1062 16.79 57.86 -6.81
CA GLY A 1062 17.95 57.49 -7.61
C GLY A 1062 18.53 58.64 -8.43
N ASN A 1063 19.57 58.37 -9.22
CA ASN A 1063 20.39 59.40 -9.87
C ASN A 1063 19.59 60.41 -10.70
N ASN A 1064 18.54 59.96 -11.39
CA ASN A 1064 17.71 60.82 -12.24
C ASN A 1064 16.40 61.27 -11.55
N GLY A 1065 16.07 60.69 -10.39
CA GLY A 1065 14.82 60.96 -9.66
C GLY A 1065 13.56 60.66 -10.45
N VAL A 1066 13.58 59.56 -11.22
CA VAL A 1066 12.40 59.01 -11.89
C VAL A 1066 11.40 58.54 -10.84
#